data_AF-A0A4Y7IGS8-F1
#
_entry.id   AF-A0A4Y7IGS8-F1
#
_cell.length_a   1.000
_cell.length_b   1.000
_cell.length_c   1.000
_cell.angle_alpha   90.00
_cell.angle_beta   90.00
_cell.angle_gamma   90.00
#
_symmetry.space_group_name_H-M   'P 1'
#
loop_
_entity.id
_entity.type
_entity.pdbx_description
1 polymer ?
#
loop_
_entity_poly.entity_id
_entity_poly.type
_entity_poly.pdbx_seq_one_letter_code
_entity_poly.pdbx_strand_id
1 'polypeptide(L)'
;MSKVRFCVFVCFFVLHAVECQGRSLLQYDDLVSDGMNFYHDTMYIKQLKQQVETTNTTLTTTTNPEEFCEHMYGFLPCSSNLLGYLFQIVVYEYLLFLGERYVTEGSELVFQILPGIFGDSVFEILGAFPESMMIVVAGLSKSKDVAEEKVLTGVGLLAGSTVFLLTFVWGTCVIVGRNEILSDNSLSNLNRRNKQQDARRPWISIVRSYITGYGVTTDRETSYTSRIMILSIIPFVLIQIPELVIKLSYVRDIITVVTLGVSIAIFFLYFLYQVFQPWIQVRRLEYVKLEYIMTNFLKHAEKQAAGKLLAEDGSPNFLIIEGLFDKVDADGNANICPSEIRELIRELITDAKDMNEDDIIAEIIREFDENNDQLISRAEFVNGFAKWVVRAKDLNQEKKQLEEAKSNLLMQGILRHFKNDKNFEGDTPNVSFITRMFERFDIDGDNLISHEELRATIQGIDFGNLEMDMDDAVQELMSELDIDGDQKIDRDDFFSGFAKFIKDAHVKAPKEKVKEVEEGAIENKAKAACKAALLLVLGISLLSLLAEPLVEVVQNFSSSANIPSFFVSFVLLPVATNSRRAVTAISSASRKNPRTTSLTISEIYASVFMNNVLGLIALLSIVYARDLEWNFSSEVLIILLICLIMGLISSFRTRFPIWLSLIAYLLYPMSLLIVYILNSVLEWH
;
A
#
# COMPACT_ATOMS: atom_id res chain seq x y z
N MET A 1 4.41 -0.64 16.90
CA MET A 1 4.16 -1.63 17.97
C MET A 1 4.90 -2.92 17.64
N SER A 2 5.65 -3.49 18.58
CA SER A 2 6.46 -4.70 18.35
C SER A 2 5.59 -5.93 18.04
N LYS A 3 5.97 -6.68 16.99
CA LYS A 3 5.39 -7.99 16.60
C LYS A 3 5.21 -8.94 17.79
N VAL A 4 6.03 -8.77 18.82
CA VAL A 4 6.00 -9.55 20.07
C VAL A 4 4.69 -9.34 20.85
N ARG A 5 4.10 -8.14 20.88
CA ARG A 5 2.86 -7.90 21.65
C ARG A 5 1.62 -8.53 21.00
N PHE A 6 1.60 -8.62 19.67
CA PHE A 6 0.54 -9.33 18.94
C PHE A 6 0.67 -10.85 19.14
N CYS A 7 1.88 -11.40 19.02
CA CYS A 7 2.12 -12.80 19.34
C CYS A 7 1.79 -13.13 20.81
N VAL A 8 2.09 -12.24 21.77
CA VAL A 8 1.72 -12.46 23.18
C VAL A 8 0.21 -12.42 23.37
N PHE A 9 -0.52 -11.54 22.67
CA PHE A 9 -1.99 -11.51 22.73
C PHE A 9 -2.62 -12.77 22.11
N VAL A 10 -2.11 -13.23 20.97
CA VAL A 10 -2.54 -14.47 20.32
C VAL A 10 -2.16 -15.69 21.19
N CYS A 11 -0.97 -15.72 21.78
CA CYS A 11 -0.58 -16.78 22.72
C CYS A 11 -1.41 -16.76 24.00
N PHE A 12 -1.81 -15.60 24.53
CA PHE A 12 -2.72 -15.52 25.69
C PHE A 12 -4.12 -16.03 25.34
N PHE A 13 -4.59 -15.75 24.12
CA PHE A 13 -5.88 -16.24 23.62
C PHE A 13 -5.85 -17.77 23.39
N VAL A 14 -4.74 -18.30 22.86
CA VAL A 14 -4.52 -19.74 22.68
C VAL A 14 -4.32 -20.46 24.01
N LEU A 15 -3.64 -19.86 24.99
CA LEU A 15 -3.44 -20.45 26.34
C LEU A 15 -4.75 -20.53 27.15
N HIS A 16 -5.73 -19.67 26.87
CA HIS A 16 -7.07 -19.77 27.48
C HIS A 16 -8.01 -20.75 26.74
N ALA A 17 -7.64 -21.26 25.57
CA ALA A 17 -8.46 -22.17 24.76
C ALA A 17 -8.07 -23.65 24.89
N VAL A 18 -7.04 -24.00 25.67
CA VAL A 18 -6.58 -25.39 25.83
C VAL A 18 -6.99 -25.95 27.19
N GLU A 19 -8.22 -26.44 27.28
CA GLU A 19 -8.52 -27.64 28.06
C GLU A 19 -8.80 -28.78 27.07
N CYS A 20 -7.74 -29.28 26.43
CA CYS A 20 -7.81 -30.50 25.63
C CYS A 20 -7.34 -31.69 26.46
N GLN A 21 -8.28 -32.57 26.84
CA GLN A 21 -7.97 -33.94 27.23
C GLN A 21 -7.52 -34.71 25.98
N GLY A 22 -6.21 -34.94 25.88
CA GLY A 22 -5.64 -35.82 24.87
C GLY A 22 -5.91 -37.29 25.17
N ARG A 23 -6.33 -38.04 24.15
CA ARG A 23 -6.07 -39.49 24.05
C ARG A 23 -5.37 -39.79 22.73
N SER A 24 -4.24 -40.44 22.86
CA SER A 24 -3.40 -41.01 21.79
C SER A 24 -3.98 -42.34 21.32
N LEU A 25 -3.85 -42.65 20.02
CA LEU A 25 -3.45 -43.98 19.57
C LEU A 25 -2.92 -44.02 18.12
N LEU A 26 -1.76 -44.67 18.04
CA LEU A 26 -0.93 -45.18 16.94
C LEU A 26 -1.62 -45.75 15.67
N GLN A 27 -1.04 -45.38 14.52
CA GLN A 27 -0.42 -46.23 13.46
C GLN A 27 -1.30 -47.07 12.50
N TYR A 28 -1.20 -46.81 11.18
CA TYR A 28 -0.40 -47.59 10.20
C TYR A 28 -0.45 -46.94 8.79
N ASP A 29 0.71 -46.89 8.12
CA ASP A 29 0.88 -46.52 6.71
C ASP A 29 0.50 -47.68 5.79
N ASP A 30 -0.17 -47.41 4.68
CA ASP A 30 0.10 -48.11 3.43
C ASP A 30 -0.52 -47.34 2.25
N LEU A 31 0.29 -47.10 1.20
CA LEU A 31 0.00 -47.50 -0.18
C LEU A 31 1.04 -46.90 -1.15
N VAL A 32 2.00 -47.75 -1.51
CA VAL A 32 2.73 -47.71 -2.78
C VAL A 32 1.83 -48.27 -3.89
N SER A 33 1.89 -47.67 -5.08
CA SER A 33 1.15 -48.07 -6.28
C SER A 33 1.84 -49.25 -7.00
N ASP A 34 1.08 -50.30 -7.36
CA ASP A 34 1.52 -51.37 -8.25
C ASP A 34 0.78 -51.34 -9.60
N GLY A 35 1.38 -50.66 -10.57
CA GLY A 35 0.85 -50.62 -11.93
C GLY A 35 0.80 -52.01 -12.58
N MET A 36 -0.39 -52.42 -13.04
CA MET A 36 -0.55 -53.42 -14.10
C MET A 36 -1.74 -53.12 -15.02
N ASN A 37 -1.46 -53.10 -16.32
CA ASN A 37 -2.40 -53.08 -17.44
C ASN A 37 -2.95 -54.49 -17.69
N PHE A 38 -4.26 -54.66 -17.94
CA PHE A 38 -4.78 -55.77 -18.75
C PHE A 38 -6.07 -55.41 -19.50
N TYR A 39 -6.07 -55.69 -20.81
CA TYR A 39 -7.21 -55.68 -21.74
C TYR A 39 -8.01 -56.98 -21.63
N HIS A 40 -9.35 -56.93 -21.50
CA HIS A 40 -10.39 -57.53 -22.40
C HIS A 40 -11.76 -57.72 -21.71
N ASP A 41 -12.80 -57.55 -22.52
CA ASP A 41 -14.16 -58.13 -22.47
C ASP A 41 -15.27 -57.57 -21.56
N THR A 42 -15.85 -56.49 -22.08
CA THR A 42 -17.21 -56.01 -21.86
C THR A 42 -18.28 -56.96 -22.43
N MET A 43 -18.68 -58.00 -21.68
CA MET A 43 -20.04 -58.57 -21.86
C MET A 43 -20.61 -59.36 -20.67
N TYR A 44 -19.81 -59.74 -19.65
CA TYR A 44 -20.31 -60.52 -18.51
C TYR A 44 -20.71 -59.71 -17.26
N ILE A 45 -20.35 -58.43 -17.16
CA ILE A 45 -20.59 -57.62 -15.93
C ILE A 45 -22.03 -57.09 -15.83
N LYS A 46 -22.82 -57.12 -16.91
CA LYS A 46 -24.19 -56.56 -16.90
C LYS A 46 -25.22 -57.46 -16.21
N GLN A 47 -24.98 -58.78 -16.11
CA GLN A 47 -25.91 -59.71 -15.45
C GLN A 47 -25.65 -59.90 -13.96
N LEU A 48 -24.43 -59.64 -13.48
CA LEU A 48 -24.08 -59.74 -12.05
C LEU A 48 -24.55 -58.51 -11.24
N LYS A 49 -24.72 -57.34 -11.86
CA LYS A 49 -25.27 -56.15 -11.17
C LYS A 49 -26.76 -56.27 -10.81
N GLN A 50 -27.53 -57.08 -11.54
CA GLN A 50 -28.98 -57.17 -11.34
C GLN A 50 -29.40 -58.20 -10.28
N GLN A 51 -28.51 -59.11 -9.86
CA GLN A 51 -28.79 -60.04 -8.75
C GLN A 51 -28.30 -59.56 -7.37
N VAL A 52 -27.47 -58.51 -7.33
CA VAL A 52 -26.99 -57.93 -6.07
C VAL A 52 -27.95 -56.87 -5.52
N GLU A 53 -28.83 -56.30 -6.35
CA GLU A 53 -29.81 -55.28 -5.94
C GLU A 53 -31.04 -55.81 -5.18
N THR A 54 -31.28 -57.13 -5.16
CA THR A 54 -32.47 -57.71 -4.48
C THR A 54 -32.19 -58.41 -3.15
N THR A 55 -30.93 -58.45 -2.68
CA THR A 55 -30.56 -59.25 -1.49
C THR A 55 -29.97 -58.44 -0.33
N ASN A 56 -29.96 -57.10 -0.41
CA ASN A 56 -29.42 -56.24 0.65
C ASN A 56 -30.49 -55.53 1.49
N THR A 57 -31.78 -55.85 1.33
CA THR A 57 -32.87 -55.17 2.05
C THR A 57 -33.14 -55.71 3.46
N THR A 58 -32.33 -56.62 3.99
CA THR A 58 -32.54 -57.13 5.36
C THR A 58 -31.24 -57.59 5.98
N LEU A 59 -30.89 -56.93 7.10
CA LEU A 59 -29.76 -57.16 8.01
C LEU A 59 -28.39 -56.59 7.58
N THR A 60 -28.18 -55.31 7.88
CA THR A 60 -27.01 -54.90 8.67
C THR A 60 -27.40 -53.79 9.65
N THR A 61 -26.89 -53.98 10.86
CA THR A 61 -26.96 -53.19 12.07
C THR A 61 -26.73 -51.69 11.89
N THR A 62 -27.45 -50.92 12.68
CA THR A 62 -27.24 -49.50 13.02
C THR A 62 -25.77 -49.13 13.20
N THR A 63 -25.20 -48.49 12.19
CA THR A 63 -24.10 -47.53 12.32
C THR A 63 -24.55 -46.31 11.54
N ASN A 64 -24.76 -45.18 12.22
CA ASN A 64 -24.94 -43.90 11.57
C ASN A 64 -23.81 -43.74 10.53
N PRO A 65 -24.09 -43.36 9.27
CA PRO A 65 -23.02 -42.94 8.40
C PRO A 65 -22.38 -41.74 9.07
N GLU A 66 -21.12 -41.87 9.50
CA GLU A 66 -20.30 -40.70 9.81
C GLU A 66 -20.31 -39.85 8.53
N GLU A 67 -20.89 -38.64 8.61
CA GLU A 67 -20.79 -37.64 7.55
C GLU A 67 -19.31 -37.38 7.31
N PHE A 68 -18.75 -38.05 6.30
CA PHE A 68 -17.40 -37.75 5.83
C PHE A 68 -17.43 -36.33 5.28
N CYS A 69 -16.75 -35.46 6.00
CA CYS A 69 -16.61 -34.06 5.66
C CYS A 69 -15.94 -33.93 4.27
N GLU A 70 -16.63 -33.29 3.32
CA GLU A 70 -16.17 -33.18 1.94
C GLU A 70 -15.17 -32.02 1.76
N HIS A 71 -14.07 -32.29 1.05
CA HIS A 71 -13.07 -31.28 0.72
C HIS A 71 -13.48 -30.49 -0.53
N MET A 72 -13.67 -29.16 -0.41
CA MET A 72 -14.24 -28.31 -1.48
C MET A 72 -13.47 -28.32 -2.81
N TYR A 73 -12.15 -28.53 -2.76
CA TYR A 73 -11.30 -28.76 -3.95
C TYR A 73 -10.52 -30.07 -3.87
N GLY A 74 -10.93 -31.01 -3.01
CA GLY A 74 -10.22 -32.27 -2.77
C GLY A 74 -8.96 -32.18 -1.91
N PHE A 75 -8.38 -30.98 -1.73
CA PHE A 75 -7.17 -30.78 -0.92
C PHE A 75 -7.33 -29.77 0.23
N LEU A 76 -8.29 -28.85 0.14
CA LEU A 76 -8.52 -27.85 1.19
C LEU A 76 -9.11 -28.53 2.44
N PRO A 77 -8.65 -28.18 3.65
CA PRO A 77 -9.14 -28.79 4.88
C PRO A 77 -10.64 -28.56 5.00
N CYS A 78 -11.33 -29.51 5.61
CA CYS A 78 -12.76 -29.46 5.87
C CYS A 78 -13.00 -29.62 7.38
N SER A 79 -14.13 -29.12 7.90
CA SER A 79 -14.51 -29.29 9.30
C SER A 79 -15.99 -29.62 9.44
N SER A 80 -16.36 -30.21 10.58
CA SER A 80 -17.73 -30.53 10.99
C SER A 80 -18.12 -29.91 12.33
N ASN A 81 -17.26 -29.07 12.92
CA ASN A 81 -17.52 -28.44 14.20
C ASN A 81 -17.25 -26.94 14.16
N LEU A 82 -17.91 -26.21 15.07
CA LEU A 82 -17.89 -24.76 15.12
C LEU A 82 -16.48 -24.16 15.22
N LEU A 83 -15.62 -24.76 16.05
CA LEU A 83 -14.25 -24.28 16.27
C LEU A 83 -13.38 -24.49 15.03
N GLY A 84 -13.58 -25.59 14.31
CA GLY A 84 -12.87 -25.88 13.08
C GLY A 84 -13.29 -24.97 11.94
N TYR A 85 -14.59 -24.63 11.82
CA TYR A 85 -15.02 -23.58 10.89
C TYR A 85 -14.39 -22.23 11.24
N LEU A 86 -14.38 -21.84 12.52
CA LEU A 86 -13.72 -20.60 12.96
C LEU A 86 -12.22 -20.60 12.62
N PHE A 87 -11.53 -21.72 12.87
CA PHE A 87 -10.12 -21.87 12.51
C PHE A 87 -9.90 -21.74 10.99
N GLN A 88 -10.76 -22.36 10.19
CA GLN A 88 -10.72 -22.24 8.72
C GLN A 88 -10.97 -20.80 8.25
N ILE A 89 -11.93 -20.08 8.85
CA ILE A 89 -12.17 -18.66 8.56
C ILE A 89 -10.88 -17.87 8.81
N VAL A 90 -10.25 -18.02 9.98
CA VAL A 90 -9.02 -17.30 10.32
C VAL A 90 -7.88 -17.64 9.34
N VAL A 91 -7.72 -18.91 8.95
CA VAL A 91 -6.69 -19.32 8.00
C VAL A 91 -6.96 -18.74 6.60
N TYR A 92 -8.19 -18.83 6.10
CA TYR A 92 -8.55 -18.29 4.79
C TYR A 92 -8.49 -16.77 4.75
N GLU A 93 -8.91 -16.09 5.81
CA GLU A 93 -8.73 -14.65 6.00
C GLU A 93 -7.26 -14.25 5.95
N TYR A 94 -6.37 -15.00 6.61
CA TYR A 94 -4.93 -14.76 6.55
C TYR A 94 -4.35 -14.97 5.14
N LEU A 95 -4.81 -15.99 4.41
CA LEU A 95 -4.39 -16.22 3.04
C LEU A 95 -4.91 -15.15 2.07
N LEU A 96 -6.14 -14.65 2.28
CA LEU A 96 -6.67 -13.52 1.52
C LEU A 96 -5.92 -12.23 1.83
N PHE A 97 -5.54 -12.00 3.09
CA PHE A 97 -4.64 -10.90 3.47
C PHE A 97 -3.30 -10.98 2.73
N LEU A 98 -2.75 -12.19 2.51
CA LEU A 98 -1.54 -12.36 1.70
C LEU A 98 -1.80 -12.05 0.21
N GLY A 99 -2.96 -12.45 -0.32
CA GLY A 99 -3.40 -12.09 -1.66
C GLY A 99 -3.52 -10.57 -1.86
N GLU A 100 -4.20 -9.88 -0.95
CA GLU A 100 -4.30 -8.42 -0.95
C GLU A 100 -2.93 -7.75 -0.85
N ARG A 101 -2.01 -8.33 -0.04
CA ARG A 101 -0.64 -7.85 0.03
C ARG A 101 0.07 -7.91 -1.32
N TYR A 102 -0.03 -9.02 -2.05
CA TYR A 102 0.55 -9.14 -3.39
C TYR A 102 -0.10 -8.17 -4.39
N VAL A 103 -1.43 -8.01 -4.35
CA VAL A 103 -2.12 -7.02 -5.18
C VAL A 103 -1.60 -5.62 -4.89
N THR A 104 -1.45 -5.26 -3.62
CA THR A 104 -0.97 -3.94 -3.21
C THR A 104 0.49 -3.73 -3.61
N GLU A 105 1.40 -4.66 -3.30
CA GLU A 105 2.83 -4.56 -3.68
C GLU A 105 2.98 -4.49 -5.21
N GLY A 106 2.19 -5.27 -5.95
CA GLY A 106 2.12 -5.18 -7.41
C GLY A 106 1.64 -3.82 -7.89
N SER A 107 0.59 -3.27 -7.27
CA SER A 107 0.04 -1.95 -7.61
C SER A 107 0.98 -0.79 -7.28
N GLU A 108 1.77 -0.88 -6.21
CA GLU A 108 2.81 0.11 -5.86
C GLU A 108 3.93 0.10 -6.91
N LEU A 109 4.33 -1.07 -7.41
CA LEU A 109 5.29 -1.17 -8.51
C LEU A 109 4.71 -0.63 -9.82
N VAL A 110 3.43 -0.89 -10.13
CA VAL A 110 2.76 -0.26 -11.28
C VAL A 110 2.78 1.26 -11.16
N PHE A 111 2.51 1.81 -9.98
CA PHE A 111 2.57 3.24 -9.73
C PHE A 111 3.97 3.82 -9.98
N GLN A 112 5.03 3.12 -9.57
CA GLN A 112 6.41 3.56 -9.83
C GLN A 112 6.78 3.54 -11.32
N ILE A 113 6.20 2.61 -12.10
CA ILE A 113 6.48 2.44 -13.53
C ILE A 113 5.63 3.40 -14.39
N LEU A 114 4.41 3.68 -13.96
CA LEU A 114 3.46 4.59 -14.60
C LEU A 114 3.29 5.85 -13.72
N PRO A 115 4.29 6.75 -13.65
CA PRO A 115 4.15 7.98 -12.90
C PRO A 115 3.04 8.83 -13.52
N GLY A 116 2.16 9.35 -12.66
CA GLY A 116 1.09 10.26 -13.02
C GLY A 116 -0.31 9.68 -12.84
N ILE A 117 -1.22 10.17 -13.67
CA ILE A 117 -2.68 10.12 -13.48
C ILE A 117 -3.26 8.70 -13.36
N PHE A 118 -2.68 7.72 -14.05
CA PHE A 118 -3.23 6.36 -14.10
C PHE A 118 -2.88 5.50 -12.89
N GLY A 119 -1.76 5.76 -12.20
CA GLY A 119 -1.28 4.91 -11.11
C GLY A 119 -2.17 4.93 -9.87
N ASP A 120 -2.59 6.12 -9.42
CA ASP A 120 -3.39 6.28 -8.20
C ASP A 120 -4.80 5.72 -8.32
N SER A 121 -5.46 5.94 -9.46
CA SER A 121 -6.80 5.39 -9.70
C SER A 121 -6.77 3.86 -9.82
N VAL A 122 -5.74 3.30 -10.46
CA VAL A 122 -5.57 1.83 -10.53
C VAL A 122 -5.32 1.24 -9.15
N PHE A 123 -4.53 1.91 -8.30
CA PHE A 123 -4.30 1.49 -6.93
C PHE A 123 -5.59 1.45 -6.09
N GLU A 124 -6.43 2.49 -6.18
CA GLU A 124 -7.70 2.54 -5.45
C GLU A 124 -8.71 1.47 -5.92
N ILE A 125 -8.77 1.21 -7.22
CA ILE A 125 -9.60 0.14 -7.79
C ILE A 125 -9.13 -1.23 -7.29
N LEU A 126 -7.81 -1.47 -7.33
CA LEU A 126 -7.22 -2.73 -6.87
C LEU A 126 -7.37 -2.93 -5.36
N GLY A 127 -7.40 -1.84 -4.58
CA GLY A 127 -7.75 -1.87 -3.17
C GLY A 127 -9.17 -2.38 -2.94
N ALA A 128 -10.18 -1.85 -3.62
CA ALA A 128 -11.58 -2.26 -3.43
C ALA A 128 -11.96 -3.57 -4.19
N PHE A 129 -10.97 -4.24 -4.78
CA PHE A 129 -11.15 -5.45 -5.57
C PHE A 129 -11.59 -6.69 -4.76
N PRO A 130 -11.03 -7.00 -3.57
CA PRO A 130 -11.40 -8.19 -2.80
C PRO A 130 -12.90 -8.23 -2.46
N GLU A 131 -13.48 -7.13 -2.01
CA GLU A 131 -14.91 -7.06 -1.62
C GLU A 131 -15.82 -7.31 -2.83
N SER A 132 -15.50 -6.69 -3.97
CA SER A 132 -16.25 -6.85 -5.21
C SER A 132 -16.11 -8.28 -5.77
N MET A 133 -14.90 -8.85 -5.71
CA MET A 133 -14.62 -10.21 -6.17
C MET A 133 -15.37 -11.26 -5.36
N MET A 134 -15.45 -11.09 -4.03
CA MET A 134 -16.23 -11.98 -3.15
C MET A 134 -17.71 -12.05 -3.56
N ILE A 135 -18.32 -10.90 -3.88
CA ILE A 135 -19.71 -10.84 -4.36
C ILE A 135 -19.86 -11.56 -5.71
N VAL A 136 -18.94 -11.32 -6.65
CA VAL A 136 -18.97 -11.94 -7.98
C VAL A 136 -18.83 -13.46 -7.87
N VAL A 137 -17.83 -13.95 -7.13
CA VAL A 137 -17.59 -15.38 -6.97
C VAL A 137 -18.76 -16.07 -6.27
N ALA A 138 -19.30 -15.46 -5.20
CA ALA A 138 -20.48 -15.96 -4.52
C ALA A 138 -21.69 -16.10 -5.47
N GLY A 139 -21.92 -15.10 -6.32
CA GLY A 139 -23.02 -15.05 -7.28
C GLY A 139 -22.92 -16.02 -8.46
N LEU A 140 -21.70 -16.51 -8.77
CA LEU A 140 -21.46 -17.45 -9.85
C LEU A 140 -21.77 -18.92 -9.47
N SER A 141 -22.23 -19.17 -8.25
CA SER A 141 -22.63 -20.51 -7.75
C SER A 141 -23.65 -21.22 -8.65
N LYS A 142 -23.69 -22.56 -8.59
CA LYS A 142 -24.44 -23.38 -9.57
C LYS A 142 -25.96 -23.20 -9.53
N SER A 143 -26.57 -23.07 -8.35
CA SER A 143 -28.01 -22.84 -8.19
C SER A 143 -28.30 -21.40 -7.78
N LYS A 144 -29.51 -20.90 -8.09
CA LYS A 144 -29.95 -19.55 -7.73
C LYS A 144 -30.04 -19.39 -6.21
N ASP A 145 -30.70 -20.31 -5.52
CA ASP A 145 -30.91 -20.25 -4.06
C ASP A 145 -29.58 -20.21 -3.29
N VAL A 146 -28.60 -21.05 -3.69
CA VAL A 146 -27.26 -21.05 -3.08
C VAL A 146 -26.50 -19.78 -3.42
N ALA A 147 -26.67 -19.23 -4.63
CA ALA A 147 -26.06 -17.97 -5.01
C ALA A 147 -26.61 -16.81 -4.17
N GLU A 148 -27.91 -16.75 -3.89
CA GLU A 148 -28.53 -15.71 -3.05
C GLU A 148 -27.98 -15.75 -1.62
N GLU A 149 -27.94 -16.94 -1.01
CA GLU A 149 -27.40 -17.12 0.34
C GLU A 149 -25.90 -16.76 0.40
N LYS A 150 -25.11 -17.17 -0.59
CA LYS A 150 -23.68 -16.84 -0.68
C LYS A 150 -23.44 -15.35 -0.95
N VAL A 151 -24.23 -14.72 -1.82
CA VAL A 151 -24.13 -13.28 -2.12
C VAL A 151 -24.41 -12.45 -0.87
N LEU A 152 -25.31 -12.89 0.02
CA LEU A 152 -25.55 -12.24 1.31
C LEU A 152 -24.27 -12.13 2.16
N THR A 153 -23.37 -13.12 2.11
CA THR A 153 -22.05 -13.05 2.75
C THR A 153 -21.17 -11.95 2.14
N GLY A 154 -21.20 -11.81 0.81
CA GLY A 154 -20.49 -10.74 0.10
C GLY A 154 -21.04 -9.35 0.41
N VAL A 155 -22.38 -9.21 0.48
CA VAL A 155 -23.05 -7.97 0.92
C VAL A 155 -22.70 -7.65 2.38
N GLY A 156 -22.62 -8.66 3.24
CA GLY A 156 -22.16 -8.53 4.62
C GLY A 156 -20.73 -7.99 4.73
N LEU A 157 -19.79 -8.50 3.92
CA LEU A 157 -18.44 -7.95 3.82
C LEU A 157 -18.42 -6.50 3.32
N LEU A 158 -19.18 -6.18 2.27
CA LEU A 158 -19.26 -4.82 1.71
C LEU A 158 -19.76 -3.83 2.77
N ALA A 159 -20.89 -4.16 3.39
CA ALA A 159 -21.52 -3.37 4.43
C ALA A 159 -20.62 -3.23 5.66
N GLY A 160 -20.06 -4.35 6.12
CA GLY A 160 -19.16 -4.42 7.26
C GLY A 160 -17.88 -3.61 7.06
N SER A 161 -17.30 -3.62 5.85
CA SER A 161 -16.10 -2.87 5.52
C SER A 161 -16.34 -1.36 5.61
N THR A 162 -17.45 -0.89 5.02
CA THR A 162 -17.83 0.53 5.07
C THR A 162 -18.10 0.98 6.51
N VAL A 163 -18.85 0.20 7.29
CA VAL A 163 -19.11 0.54 8.68
C VAL A 163 -17.83 0.49 9.50
N PHE A 164 -17.00 -0.55 9.36
CA PHE A 164 -15.71 -0.69 10.05
C PHE A 164 -14.77 0.50 9.81
N LEU A 165 -14.62 0.92 8.55
CA LEU A 165 -13.79 2.06 8.18
C LEU A 165 -14.30 3.38 8.78
N LEU A 166 -15.60 3.66 8.64
CA LEU A 166 -16.20 4.92 9.12
C LEU A 166 -16.41 4.99 10.63
N THR A 167 -16.37 3.86 11.33
CA THR A 167 -16.61 3.82 12.77
C THR A 167 -15.34 3.49 13.54
N PHE A 168 -14.84 2.27 13.41
CA PHE A 168 -13.72 1.77 14.19
C PHE A 168 -12.41 2.42 13.76
N VAL A 169 -12.08 2.38 12.47
CA VAL A 169 -10.81 2.93 11.97
C VAL A 169 -10.80 4.45 12.11
N TRP A 170 -11.85 5.12 11.61
CA TRP A 170 -12.00 6.57 11.72
C TRP A 170 -11.98 7.05 13.18
N GLY A 171 -12.76 6.41 14.06
CA GLY A 171 -12.82 6.75 15.49
C GLY A 171 -11.48 6.58 16.18
N THR A 172 -10.74 5.52 15.83
CA THR A 172 -9.38 5.29 16.36
C THR A 172 -8.42 6.37 15.87
N CYS A 173 -8.47 6.74 14.59
CA CYS A 173 -7.64 7.80 14.01
C CYS A 173 -7.84 9.14 14.74
N VAL A 174 -9.08 9.49 15.08
CA VAL A 174 -9.39 10.70 15.86
C VAL A 174 -8.80 10.65 17.28
N ILE A 175 -8.81 9.48 17.92
CA ILE A 175 -8.26 9.31 19.28
C ILE A 175 -6.72 9.37 19.28
N VAL A 176 -6.06 8.69 18.34
CA VAL A 176 -4.60 8.59 18.31
C VAL A 176 -3.95 9.84 17.73
N GLY A 177 -4.58 10.47 16.73
CA GLY A 177 -4.13 11.72 16.11
C GLY A 177 -4.51 12.99 16.87
N ARG A 178 -5.04 12.84 18.10
CA ARG A 178 -5.49 13.97 18.91
C ARG A 178 -4.36 14.98 19.18
N ASN A 179 -4.70 16.25 18.99
CA ASN A 179 -3.95 17.43 19.41
C ASN A 179 -4.85 18.35 20.25
N GLU A 180 -4.26 19.31 20.94
CA GLU A 180 -5.01 20.33 21.65
C GLU A 180 -5.77 21.21 20.63
N ILE A 181 -7.09 21.26 20.75
CA ILE A 181 -7.91 22.13 19.91
C ILE A 181 -7.91 23.51 20.56
N LEU A 182 -7.04 24.40 20.08
CA LEU A 182 -7.08 25.81 20.47
C LEU A 182 -8.45 26.38 20.11
N SER A 183 -9.29 26.62 21.12
CA SER A 183 -10.52 27.37 20.92
C SER A 183 -10.17 28.85 20.74
N ASP A 184 -10.76 29.52 19.75
CA ASP A 184 -10.53 30.95 19.50
C ASP A 184 -10.90 31.84 20.71
N ASN A 185 -11.67 31.31 21.66
CA ASN A 185 -12.03 31.96 22.93
C ASN A 185 -10.99 31.79 24.06
N SER A 186 -9.88 31.10 23.82
CA SER A 186 -8.85 30.80 24.84
C SER A 186 -7.81 31.92 24.94
N LEU A 187 -7.52 32.62 23.83
CA LEU A 187 -6.55 33.73 23.81
C LEU A 187 -7.04 34.93 24.64
N SER A 188 -8.36 35.17 24.69
CA SER A 188 -8.95 36.23 25.52
C SER A 188 -9.06 35.88 27.01
N ASN A 189 -9.02 34.58 27.36
CA ASN A 189 -9.15 34.10 28.74
C ASN A 189 -7.82 33.75 29.41
N LEU A 190 -6.77 33.48 28.65
CA LEU A 190 -5.41 33.23 29.16
C LEU A 190 -4.81 34.46 29.86
N ASN A 191 -5.20 35.68 29.46
CA ASN A 191 -4.81 36.91 30.16
C ASN A 191 -5.59 37.20 31.45
N ARG A 192 -6.52 36.33 31.89
CA ARG A 192 -7.41 36.64 33.03
C ARG A 192 -7.47 35.62 34.16
N ARG A 193 -6.72 34.51 34.12
CA ARG A 193 -6.69 33.55 35.24
C ARG A 193 -5.32 33.46 35.89
N ASN A 194 -5.16 34.34 36.88
CA ASN A 194 -4.21 34.15 37.97
C ASN A 194 -4.39 32.77 38.62
N LYS A 195 -3.26 32.17 38.97
CA LYS A 195 -3.06 31.01 39.83
C LYS A 195 -3.82 31.15 41.17
N GLN A 196 -5.11 30.85 41.23
CA GLN A 196 -5.78 30.55 42.51
C GLN A 196 -7.15 29.91 42.30
N GLN A 197 -7.19 28.57 42.15
CA GLN A 197 -8.24 27.66 42.62
C GLN A 197 -8.08 26.28 41.95
N ASP A 198 -7.04 25.55 42.33
CA ASP A 198 -6.97 24.09 42.15
C ASP A 198 -7.21 23.43 43.49
N ALA A 199 -8.48 23.42 43.90
CA ALA A 199 -8.97 22.51 44.94
C ALA A 199 -10.45 22.22 44.67
N ARG A 200 -10.73 20.97 44.29
CA ARG A 200 -12.07 20.36 44.04
C ARG A 200 -12.75 20.75 42.71
N ARG A 201 -12.20 20.28 41.59
CA ARG A 201 -12.99 20.11 40.36
C ARG A 201 -13.56 18.68 40.31
N PRO A 202 -14.87 18.49 40.05
CA PRO A 202 -15.45 17.15 39.88
C PRO A 202 -14.74 16.39 38.74
N TRP A 203 -14.50 15.10 38.90
CA TRP A 203 -13.87 14.25 37.88
C TRP A 203 -14.56 14.35 36.50
N ILE A 204 -15.89 14.52 36.48
CA ILE A 204 -16.72 14.74 35.28
C ILE A 204 -16.29 16.01 34.51
N SER A 205 -15.88 17.07 35.22
CA SER A 205 -15.43 18.32 34.59
C SER A 205 -14.04 18.19 33.95
N ILE A 206 -13.18 17.34 34.51
CA ILE A 206 -11.85 17.02 33.96
C ILE A 206 -12.01 16.17 32.70
N VAL A 207 -12.86 15.14 32.77
CA VAL A 207 -13.18 14.28 31.62
C VAL A 207 -13.86 15.08 30.51
N ARG A 208 -14.81 15.97 30.84
CA ARG A 208 -15.45 16.86 29.86
C ARG A 208 -14.43 17.79 29.20
N SER A 209 -13.56 18.42 30.00
CA SER A 209 -12.47 19.26 29.49
C SER A 209 -11.56 18.51 28.53
N TYR A 210 -11.21 17.26 28.85
CA TYR A 210 -10.37 16.42 28.02
C TYR A 210 -11.06 16.03 26.70
N ILE A 211 -12.31 15.60 26.78
CA ILE A 211 -13.08 15.11 25.63
C ILE A 211 -13.43 16.23 24.63
N THR A 212 -13.58 17.47 25.11
CA THR A 212 -13.87 18.63 24.24
C THR A 212 -12.64 19.46 23.88
N GLY A 213 -11.59 19.40 24.69
CA GLY A 213 -10.36 20.19 24.51
C GLY A 213 -9.33 19.55 23.59
N TYR A 214 -9.44 18.24 23.35
CA TYR A 214 -8.57 17.51 22.44
C TYR A 214 -9.36 16.94 21.25
N GLY A 215 -8.67 16.78 20.12
CA GLY A 215 -9.18 16.13 18.93
C GLY A 215 -8.33 16.43 17.70
N VAL A 216 -8.88 16.19 16.52
CA VAL A 216 -8.16 16.36 15.25
C VAL A 216 -8.67 17.58 14.51
N THR A 217 -7.76 18.30 13.87
CA THR A 217 -8.11 19.33 12.89
C THR A 217 -7.69 18.85 11.51
N THR A 218 -8.59 18.98 10.53
CA THR A 218 -8.44 18.54 9.15
C THR A 218 -8.53 19.75 8.22
N ASP A 219 -7.93 19.64 7.04
CA ASP A 219 -8.01 20.67 5.99
C ASP A 219 -9.37 20.61 5.25
N ARG A 220 -9.66 21.66 4.48
CA ARG A 220 -10.92 21.77 3.73
C ARG A 220 -11.04 20.69 2.65
N GLU A 221 -9.93 20.23 2.08
CA GLU A 221 -9.95 19.17 1.07
C GLU A 221 -10.52 17.87 1.61
N THR A 222 -10.20 17.52 2.86
CA THR A 222 -10.78 16.34 3.53
C THR A 222 -12.30 16.44 3.67
N SER A 223 -12.84 17.64 3.91
CA SER A 223 -14.29 17.86 3.86
C SER A 223 -14.86 17.73 2.45
N TYR A 224 -14.12 18.12 1.39
CA TYR A 224 -14.54 17.86 0.01
C TYR A 224 -14.54 16.36 -0.31
N THR A 225 -13.51 15.61 0.10
CA THR A 225 -13.49 14.14 -0.06
C THR A 225 -14.66 13.47 0.64
N SER A 226 -15.04 13.95 1.83
CA SER A 226 -16.24 13.47 2.52
C SER A 226 -17.54 13.72 1.73
N ARG A 227 -17.65 14.86 1.03
CA ARG A 227 -18.80 15.15 0.16
C ARG A 227 -18.82 14.25 -1.06
N ILE A 228 -17.66 13.95 -1.63
CA ILE A 228 -17.54 12.98 -2.74
C ILE A 228 -17.96 11.59 -2.27
N MET A 229 -17.55 11.17 -1.07
CA MET A 229 -18.02 9.92 -0.45
C MET A 229 -19.55 9.86 -0.36
N ILE A 230 -20.24 10.96 0.02
CA ILE A 230 -21.72 11.01 0.03
C ILE A 230 -22.32 10.75 -1.35
N LEU A 231 -21.65 11.11 -2.46
CA LEU A 231 -22.15 10.82 -3.81
C LEU A 231 -22.28 9.31 -4.07
N SER A 232 -21.49 8.46 -3.39
CA SER A 232 -21.65 7.00 -3.48
C SER A 232 -23.00 6.51 -2.96
N ILE A 233 -23.74 7.33 -2.19
CA ILE A 233 -25.06 7.00 -1.65
C ILE A 233 -26.16 7.09 -2.74
N ILE A 234 -25.96 7.87 -3.81
CA ILE A 234 -26.98 8.12 -4.83
C ILE A 234 -27.50 6.81 -5.45
N PRO A 235 -26.65 5.87 -5.91
CA PRO A 235 -27.13 4.59 -6.42
C PRO A 235 -27.88 3.75 -5.38
N PHE A 236 -27.46 3.75 -4.12
CA PHE A 236 -28.18 3.02 -3.06
C PHE A 236 -29.58 3.60 -2.84
N VAL A 237 -29.72 4.93 -2.88
CA VAL A 237 -31.04 5.58 -2.80
C VAL A 237 -31.91 5.20 -4.00
N LEU A 238 -31.32 5.12 -5.20
CA LEU A 238 -32.04 4.78 -6.44
C LEU A 238 -32.60 3.36 -6.42
N ILE A 239 -31.90 2.40 -5.83
CA ILE A 239 -32.43 1.03 -5.68
C ILE A 239 -33.39 0.90 -4.49
N GLN A 240 -33.10 1.58 -3.37
CA GLN A 240 -33.87 1.40 -2.12
C GLN A 240 -35.26 2.06 -2.13
N ILE A 241 -35.37 3.30 -2.65
CA ILE A 241 -36.65 4.05 -2.60
C ILE A 241 -37.74 3.38 -3.42
N PRO A 242 -37.49 2.96 -4.68
CA PRO A 242 -38.52 2.28 -5.46
C PRO A 242 -38.94 0.94 -4.87
N GLU A 243 -38.01 0.16 -4.29
CA GLU A 243 -38.33 -1.13 -3.67
C GLU A 243 -39.28 -0.98 -2.47
N LEU A 244 -39.19 0.15 -1.75
CA LEU A 244 -40.11 0.49 -0.67
C LEU A 244 -41.55 0.79 -1.14
N VAL A 245 -41.73 1.22 -2.39
CA VAL A 245 -43.00 1.78 -2.89
C VAL A 245 -43.64 0.91 -3.98
N ILE A 246 -42.84 0.22 -4.81
CA ILE A 246 -43.26 -0.43 -6.05
C ILE A 246 -42.81 -1.89 -6.05
N LYS A 247 -43.68 -2.81 -5.63
CA LYS A 247 -43.41 -4.26 -5.62
C LYS A 247 -43.66 -4.96 -6.97
N LEU A 248 -43.45 -4.28 -8.10
CA LEU A 248 -43.69 -4.84 -9.43
C LEU A 248 -42.39 -5.38 -10.04
N SER A 249 -42.35 -6.70 -10.27
CA SER A 249 -41.16 -7.41 -10.79
C SER A 249 -40.57 -6.80 -12.07
N TYR A 250 -41.39 -6.40 -13.06
CA TYR A 250 -40.88 -5.76 -14.29
C TYR A 250 -40.23 -4.39 -14.04
N VAL A 251 -40.73 -3.64 -13.06
CA VAL A 251 -40.19 -2.31 -12.73
C VAL A 251 -38.85 -2.46 -12.02
N ARG A 252 -38.68 -3.51 -11.20
CA ARG A 252 -37.44 -3.85 -10.50
C ARG A 252 -36.26 -4.03 -11.44
N ASP A 253 -36.42 -4.81 -12.51
CA ASP A 253 -35.32 -5.07 -13.45
C ASP A 253 -34.85 -3.78 -14.15
N ILE A 254 -35.79 -2.90 -14.52
CA ILE A 254 -35.49 -1.58 -15.09
C ILE A 254 -34.73 -0.73 -14.07
N ILE A 255 -35.18 -0.68 -12.82
CA ILE A 255 -34.52 0.09 -11.75
C ILE A 255 -33.10 -0.44 -11.53
N THR A 256 -32.90 -1.76 -11.49
CA THR A 256 -31.58 -2.39 -11.35
C THR A 256 -30.63 -1.97 -12.46
N VAL A 257 -31.07 -2.04 -13.74
CA VAL A 257 -30.24 -1.64 -14.89
C VAL A 257 -29.94 -0.14 -14.89
N VAL A 258 -30.93 0.70 -14.60
CA VAL A 258 -30.73 2.15 -14.49
C VAL A 258 -29.75 2.48 -13.37
N THR A 259 -29.90 1.85 -12.21
CA THR A 259 -29.00 2.05 -11.07
C THR A 259 -27.59 1.58 -11.39
N LEU A 260 -27.43 0.44 -12.06
CA LEU A 260 -26.13 -0.05 -12.54
C LEU A 260 -25.47 0.96 -13.48
N GLY A 261 -26.23 1.51 -14.44
CA GLY A 261 -25.74 2.57 -15.33
C GLY A 261 -25.30 3.82 -14.58
N VAL A 262 -26.06 4.26 -13.57
CA VAL A 262 -25.70 5.42 -12.73
C VAL A 262 -24.45 5.12 -11.89
N SER A 263 -24.31 3.94 -11.30
CA SER A 263 -23.12 3.54 -10.54
C SER A 263 -21.87 3.55 -11.41
N ILE A 264 -21.95 3.00 -12.63
CA ILE A 264 -20.85 3.01 -13.61
C ILE A 264 -20.52 4.44 -14.01
N ALA A 265 -21.52 5.31 -14.25
CA ALA A 265 -21.29 6.70 -14.57
C ALA A 265 -20.61 7.47 -13.42
N ILE A 266 -21.03 7.27 -12.18
CA ILE A 266 -20.40 7.86 -10.99
C ILE A 266 -18.96 7.37 -10.83
N PHE A 267 -18.70 6.08 -11.05
CA PHE A 267 -17.35 5.52 -11.04
C PHE A 267 -16.45 6.21 -12.06
N PHE A 268 -16.88 6.33 -13.32
CA PHE A 268 -16.11 7.01 -14.36
C PHE A 268 -15.96 8.52 -14.10
N LEU A 269 -16.98 9.19 -13.55
CA LEU A 269 -16.90 10.60 -13.17
C LEU A 269 -15.88 10.82 -12.04
N TYR A 270 -15.85 9.93 -11.05
CA TYR A 270 -14.85 9.96 -9.98
C TYR A 270 -13.45 9.70 -10.53
N PHE A 271 -13.30 8.72 -11.42
CA PHE A 271 -12.04 8.45 -12.12
C PHE A 271 -11.56 9.69 -12.90
N LEU A 272 -12.43 10.33 -13.68
CA LEU A 272 -12.12 11.59 -14.37
C LEU A 272 -11.78 12.71 -13.39
N TYR A 273 -12.49 12.82 -12.27
CA TYR A 273 -12.19 13.82 -11.25
C TYR A 273 -10.77 13.62 -10.66
N GLN A 274 -10.38 12.38 -10.35
CA GLN A 274 -9.02 12.06 -9.88
C GLN A 274 -7.95 12.40 -10.91
N VAL A 275 -8.24 12.12 -12.19
CA VAL A 275 -7.35 12.44 -13.32
C VAL A 275 -6.99 13.93 -13.38
N PHE A 276 -7.95 14.82 -13.11
CA PHE A 276 -7.77 16.27 -13.23
C PHE A 276 -7.33 16.96 -11.94
N GLN A 277 -7.25 16.25 -10.81
CA GLN A 277 -6.94 16.84 -9.50
C GLN A 277 -5.68 16.22 -8.88
N PRO A 278 -4.48 16.74 -9.18
CA PRO A 278 -3.19 16.14 -8.83
C PRO A 278 -2.82 16.21 -7.33
N TRP A 279 -3.70 16.68 -6.43
CA TRP A 279 -3.37 16.79 -5.00
C TRP A 279 -3.09 15.43 -4.35
N ILE A 280 -3.68 14.34 -4.87
CA ILE A 280 -3.44 12.96 -4.42
C ILE A 280 -2.03 12.47 -4.82
N GLN A 281 -1.52 12.89 -5.98
CA GLN A 281 -0.15 12.58 -6.44
C GLN A 281 0.91 13.27 -5.57
N VAL A 282 0.63 14.50 -5.11
CA VAL A 282 1.55 15.27 -4.27
C VAL A 282 1.61 14.73 -2.83
N ARG A 283 0.54 14.06 -2.36
CA ARG A 283 0.44 13.59 -0.96
C ARG A 283 1.07 12.22 -0.69
N ARG A 284 1.30 11.38 -1.72
CA ARG A 284 2.13 10.14 -1.59
C ARG A 284 3.63 10.40 -1.69
N LEU A 285 4.03 11.63 -2.01
CA LEU A 285 5.43 12.07 -2.12
C LEU A 285 6.17 12.13 -0.76
N GLU A 286 5.57 11.75 0.37
CA GLU A 286 6.27 11.76 1.68
C GLU A 286 7.50 10.85 1.68
N TYR A 287 7.48 9.74 0.94
CA TYR A 287 8.65 8.84 0.84
C TYR A 287 9.79 9.49 0.04
N VAL A 288 9.47 10.13 -1.08
CA VAL A 288 10.46 10.83 -1.94
C VAL A 288 10.95 12.12 -1.27
N LYS A 289 10.07 12.84 -0.57
CA LYS A 289 10.41 14.03 0.21
C LYS A 289 11.37 13.68 1.35
N LEU A 290 11.15 12.56 2.04
CA LEU A 290 12.04 12.09 3.08
C LEU A 290 13.41 11.67 2.52
N GLU A 291 13.46 11.03 1.35
CA GLU A 291 14.73 10.70 0.67
C GLU A 291 15.51 11.97 0.28
N TYR A 292 14.83 12.97 -0.28
CA TYR A 292 15.42 14.26 -0.65
C TYR A 292 15.92 15.04 0.59
N ILE A 293 15.12 15.12 1.65
CA ILE A 293 15.52 15.76 2.92
C ILE A 293 16.71 15.03 3.52
N MET A 294 16.67 13.69 3.59
CA MET A 294 17.74 12.87 4.18
C MET A 294 19.07 13.06 3.44
N THR A 295 19.07 12.90 2.11
CA THR A 295 20.31 12.98 1.32
C THR A 295 20.96 14.36 1.40
N ASN A 296 20.15 15.42 1.30
CA ASN A 296 20.65 16.79 1.43
C ASN A 296 21.09 17.11 2.86
N PHE A 297 20.35 16.64 3.87
CA PHE A 297 20.71 16.83 5.28
C PHE A 297 22.07 16.19 5.61
N LEU A 298 22.29 14.94 5.19
CA LEU A 298 23.54 14.22 5.42
C LEU A 298 24.74 14.91 4.75
N LYS A 299 24.58 15.42 3.52
CA LYS A 299 25.62 16.16 2.80
C LYS A 299 26.05 17.42 3.55
N HIS A 300 25.09 18.17 4.10
CA HIS A 300 25.38 19.37 4.88
C HIS A 300 25.98 19.04 6.24
N ALA A 301 25.50 17.96 6.88
CA ALA A 301 26.06 17.47 8.12
C ALA A 301 27.53 17.04 7.96
N GLU A 302 27.93 16.39 6.86
CA GLU A 302 29.34 16.09 6.56
C GLU A 302 30.20 17.33 6.43
N LYS A 303 29.69 18.36 5.73
CA LYS A 303 30.38 19.65 5.59
C LYS A 303 30.60 20.32 6.94
N GLN A 304 29.60 20.27 7.82
CA GLN A 304 29.67 20.85 9.16
C GLN A 304 30.54 20.01 10.12
N ALA A 305 30.53 18.69 9.99
CA ALA A 305 31.35 17.79 10.78
C ALA A 305 32.83 17.80 10.37
N ALA A 306 33.16 18.39 9.21
CA ALA A 306 34.50 18.37 8.61
C ALA A 306 35.08 16.95 8.49
N GLY A 307 34.21 15.97 8.23
CA GLY A 307 34.56 14.55 8.19
C GLY A 307 33.44 13.71 7.58
N LYS A 308 33.78 12.50 7.13
CA LYS A 308 32.81 11.56 6.57
C LYS A 308 31.96 10.93 7.67
N LEU A 309 30.65 10.88 7.45
CA LEU A 309 29.71 10.24 8.38
C LEU A 309 29.75 8.69 8.27
N LEU A 310 30.40 8.16 7.23
CA LEU A 310 30.70 6.74 7.05
C LEU A 310 32.16 6.44 7.40
N ALA A 311 32.38 5.34 8.12
CA ALA A 311 33.69 4.74 8.32
C ALA A 311 34.12 3.95 7.07
N GLU A 312 35.41 3.57 7.00
CA GLU A 312 35.98 2.84 5.86
C GLU A 312 35.35 1.45 5.63
N ASP A 313 34.82 0.83 6.69
CA ASP A 313 34.08 -0.43 6.62
C ASP A 313 32.61 -0.25 6.19
N GLY A 314 32.19 0.99 5.95
CA GLY A 314 30.84 1.35 5.54
C GLY A 314 29.80 1.28 6.67
N SER A 315 30.24 1.27 7.93
CA SER A 315 29.40 1.52 9.11
C SER A 315 29.32 3.02 9.45
N PRO A 316 28.33 3.48 10.23
CA PRO A 316 28.28 4.87 10.68
C PRO A 316 29.50 5.24 11.54
N ASN A 317 30.12 6.38 11.23
CA ASN A 317 31.26 6.90 11.97
C ASN A 317 30.79 7.61 13.25
N PHE A 318 30.56 6.82 14.30
CA PHE A 318 30.03 7.29 15.58
C PHE A 318 30.84 8.44 16.18
N LEU A 319 32.17 8.45 16.04
CA LEU A 319 33.03 9.52 16.58
C LEU A 319 32.76 10.88 15.92
N ILE A 320 32.57 10.88 14.60
CA ILE A 320 32.28 12.11 13.84
C ILE A 320 30.84 12.57 14.11
N ILE A 321 29.89 11.63 14.23
CA ILE A 321 28.49 11.93 14.53
C ILE A 321 28.35 12.50 15.96
N GLU A 322 29.04 11.92 16.94
CA GLU A 322 29.06 12.43 18.32
C GLU A 322 29.74 13.80 18.40
N GLY A 323 30.85 14.00 17.67
CA GLY A 323 31.50 15.31 17.58
C GLY A 323 30.65 16.37 16.89
N LEU A 324 29.81 15.98 15.91
CA LEU A 324 28.84 16.87 15.28
C LEU A 324 27.76 17.28 16.28
N PHE A 325 27.29 16.37 17.13
CA PHE A 325 26.34 16.72 18.20
C PHE A 325 26.90 17.83 19.09
N ASP A 326 28.15 17.68 19.55
CA ASP A 326 28.82 18.67 20.41
C ASP A 326 28.94 20.05 19.74
N LYS A 327 29.02 20.09 18.42
CA LYS A 327 29.11 21.33 17.64
C LYS A 327 27.75 21.99 17.41
N VAL A 328 26.68 21.19 17.35
CA VAL A 328 25.31 21.65 17.09
C VAL A 328 24.60 22.08 18.37
N ASP A 329 24.87 21.41 19.49
CA ASP A 329 24.42 21.77 20.85
C ASP A 329 25.14 23.05 21.32
N ALA A 330 24.66 24.20 20.84
CA ALA A 330 25.32 25.49 21.01
C ALA A 330 25.16 26.03 22.43
N ASP A 331 24.07 25.66 23.11
CA ASP A 331 23.81 26.07 24.49
C ASP A 331 24.33 25.05 25.54
N GLY A 332 24.77 23.87 25.09
CA GLY A 332 25.38 22.83 25.92
C GLY A 332 24.37 22.14 26.84
N ASN A 333 23.09 22.16 26.50
CA ASN A 333 22.03 21.59 27.33
C ASN A 333 21.90 20.06 27.17
N ALA A 334 22.76 19.44 26.34
CA ALA A 334 22.77 18.01 25.98
C ALA A 334 21.55 17.55 25.17
N ASN A 335 20.78 18.47 24.61
CA ASN A 335 19.68 18.23 23.69
C ASN A 335 19.69 19.29 22.59
N ILE A 336 19.38 18.86 21.38
CA ILE A 336 19.29 19.75 20.23
C ILE A 336 17.85 20.20 20.05
N CYS A 337 17.63 21.51 20.01
CA CYS A 337 16.33 22.11 19.81
C CYS A 337 16.07 22.48 18.33
N PRO A 338 14.82 22.78 17.92
CA PRO A 338 14.48 23.11 16.53
C PRO A 338 15.30 24.28 15.95
N SER A 339 15.67 25.26 16.78
CA SER A 339 16.51 26.39 16.35
C SER A 339 17.96 26.00 16.08
N GLU A 340 18.51 25.00 16.78
CA GLU A 340 19.88 24.52 16.53
C GLU A 340 19.94 23.64 15.27
N ILE A 341 18.90 22.85 15.00
CA ILE A 341 18.76 22.15 13.72
C ILE A 341 18.70 23.17 12.58
N ARG A 342 17.92 24.25 12.74
CA ARG A 342 17.82 25.33 11.76
C ARG A 342 19.18 25.93 11.41
N GLU A 343 20.07 26.09 12.39
CA GLU A 343 21.45 26.54 12.15
C GLU A 343 22.25 25.50 11.34
N LEU A 344 22.12 24.21 11.68
CA LEU A 344 22.78 23.11 10.96
C LEU A 344 22.37 23.04 9.48
N ILE A 345 21.10 23.34 9.17
CA ILE A 345 20.52 23.22 7.82
C ILE A 345 20.30 24.56 7.11
N ARG A 346 20.83 25.67 7.63
CA ARG A 346 20.62 27.02 7.06
C ARG A 346 21.02 27.11 5.58
N GLU A 347 22.14 26.49 5.21
CA GLU A 347 22.59 26.44 3.81
C GLU A 347 21.61 25.65 2.92
N LEU A 348 21.06 24.54 3.42
CA LEU A 348 20.07 23.70 2.72
C LEU A 348 18.76 24.45 2.45
N ILE A 349 18.31 25.28 3.39
CA ILE A 349 17.08 26.10 3.26
C ILE A 349 17.22 27.14 2.14
N THR A 350 18.45 27.57 1.82
CA THR A 350 18.69 28.61 0.81
C THR A 350 18.56 28.07 -0.62
N ASP A 351 18.85 26.77 -0.82
CA ASP A 351 18.79 26.09 -2.13
C ASP A 351 17.42 25.43 -2.41
N ALA A 352 16.63 25.11 -1.37
CA ALA A 352 15.33 24.45 -1.50
C ALA A 352 14.20 25.44 -1.84
N LYS A 353 14.13 25.87 -3.10
CA LYS A 353 13.24 26.94 -3.60
C LYS A 353 11.72 26.70 -3.41
N ASP A 354 11.29 25.46 -3.15
CA ASP A 354 9.87 25.05 -3.12
C ASP A 354 9.40 24.44 -1.78
N MET A 355 10.23 24.40 -0.72
CA MET A 355 9.89 23.75 0.56
C MET A 355 9.86 24.73 1.73
N ASN A 356 8.80 24.67 2.54
CA ASN A 356 8.70 25.46 3.77
C ASN A 356 9.74 24.98 4.80
N GLU A 357 10.51 25.92 5.34
CA GLU A 357 11.58 25.68 6.32
C GLU A 357 11.09 24.92 7.55
N ASP A 358 9.96 25.34 8.11
CA ASP A 358 9.37 24.70 9.29
C ASP A 358 8.95 23.25 9.02
N ASP A 359 8.58 22.93 7.77
CA ASP A 359 8.20 21.57 7.39
C ASP A 359 9.43 20.65 7.31
N ILE A 360 10.62 21.18 6.98
CA ILE A 360 11.88 20.41 6.93
C ILE A 360 12.35 20.09 8.35
N ILE A 361 12.36 21.11 9.22
CA ILE A 361 12.79 20.96 10.61
C ILE A 361 11.87 19.98 11.34
N ALA A 362 10.55 20.12 11.17
CA ALA A 362 9.59 19.21 11.75
C ALA A 362 9.80 17.75 11.31
N GLU A 363 10.17 17.54 10.05
CA GLU A 363 10.42 16.20 9.51
C GLU A 363 11.71 15.57 10.06
N ILE A 364 12.77 16.36 10.25
CA ILE A 364 14.02 15.90 10.87
C ILE A 364 13.77 15.51 12.33
N ILE A 365 13.11 16.39 13.09
CA ILE A 365 12.76 16.11 14.50
C ILE A 365 11.94 14.83 14.57
N ARG A 366 10.93 14.68 13.71
CA ARG A 366 10.07 13.48 13.66
C ARG A 366 10.84 12.16 13.46
N GLU A 367 11.96 12.20 12.73
CA GLU A 367 12.73 10.98 12.44
C GLU A 367 13.78 10.67 13.50
N PHE A 368 14.17 11.66 14.30
CA PHE A 368 15.25 11.55 15.27
C PHE A 368 14.72 11.45 16.71
N ASP A 369 13.67 12.21 17.06
CA ASP A 369 13.02 12.21 18.37
C ASP A 369 12.16 10.95 18.54
N GLU A 370 12.68 9.95 19.26
CA GLU A 370 11.99 8.70 19.52
C GLU A 370 10.98 8.82 20.67
N ASN A 371 11.26 9.71 21.62
CA ASN A 371 10.52 9.82 22.85
C ASN A 371 9.35 10.86 22.79
N ASN A 372 9.33 11.68 21.72
CA ASN A 372 8.38 12.76 21.42
C ASN A 372 8.39 13.94 22.41
N ASP A 373 9.55 14.31 22.95
CA ASP A 373 9.72 15.50 23.79
C ASP A 373 10.04 16.78 22.99
N GLN A 374 10.11 16.67 21.66
CA GLN A 374 10.45 17.75 20.71
C GLN A 374 11.89 18.25 20.81
N LEU A 375 12.73 17.53 21.55
CA LEU A 375 14.16 17.74 21.63
C LEU A 375 14.85 16.49 21.09
N ILE A 376 16.08 16.65 20.59
CA ILE A 376 16.86 15.51 20.13
C ILE A 376 17.98 15.29 21.14
N SER A 377 17.85 14.25 21.96
CA SER A 377 18.93 13.84 22.86
C SER A 377 20.12 13.29 22.07
N ARG A 378 21.29 13.20 22.71
CA ARG A 378 22.49 12.64 22.06
C ARG A 378 22.27 11.24 21.49
N ALA A 379 21.57 10.37 22.22
CA ALA A 379 21.33 9.00 21.77
C ALA A 379 20.40 8.97 20.54
N GLU A 380 19.36 9.79 20.54
CA GLU A 380 18.44 9.97 19.42
C GLU A 380 19.14 10.54 18.18
N PHE A 381 20.02 11.53 18.38
CA PHE A 381 20.83 12.10 17.30
C PHE A 381 21.72 11.06 16.65
N VAL A 382 22.47 10.30 17.45
CA VAL A 382 23.38 9.26 16.95
C VAL A 382 22.61 8.15 16.24
N ASN A 383 21.49 7.70 16.80
CA ASN A 383 20.67 6.64 16.20
C ASN A 383 20.01 7.11 14.89
N GLY A 384 19.50 8.34 14.86
CA GLY A 384 18.91 8.98 13.68
C GLY A 384 19.92 9.06 12.52
N PHE A 385 21.12 9.56 12.79
CA PHE A 385 22.22 9.58 11.81
C PHE A 385 22.62 8.17 11.36
N ALA A 386 22.80 7.23 12.29
CA ALA A 386 23.16 5.86 11.95
C ALA A 386 22.13 5.21 11.00
N LYS A 387 20.84 5.38 11.28
CA LYS A 387 19.73 4.90 10.45
C LYS A 387 19.75 5.54 9.05
N TRP A 388 19.90 6.86 8.98
CA TRP A 388 19.87 7.59 7.71
C TRP A 388 21.11 7.34 6.84
N VAL A 389 22.29 7.24 7.46
CA VAL A 389 23.55 6.94 6.76
C VAL A 389 23.52 5.56 6.11
N VAL A 390 23.03 4.53 6.83
CA VAL A 390 22.87 3.18 6.25
C VAL A 390 21.87 3.21 5.09
N ARG A 391 20.72 3.87 5.28
CA ARG A 391 19.70 3.98 4.23
C ARG A 391 20.18 4.73 2.99
N ALA A 392 20.96 5.80 3.17
CA ALA A 392 21.54 6.58 2.08
C ALA A 392 22.61 5.79 1.32
N LYS A 393 23.40 4.96 2.01
CA LYS A 393 24.37 4.04 1.39
C LYS A 393 23.69 3.06 0.45
N ASP A 394 22.60 2.42 0.89
CA ASP A 394 21.85 1.47 0.08
C ASP A 394 21.31 2.13 -1.20
N LEU A 395 20.79 3.36 -1.10
CA LEU A 395 20.29 4.15 -2.24
C LEU A 395 21.40 4.62 -3.19
N ASN A 396 22.54 5.05 -2.66
CA ASN A 396 23.67 5.51 -3.47
C ASN A 396 24.41 4.37 -4.19
N GLN A 397 24.38 3.15 -3.64
CA GLN A 397 25.01 2.00 -4.26
C GLN A 397 24.28 1.57 -5.54
N GLU A 398 22.96 1.76 -5.63
CA GLU A 398 22.17 1.54 -6.84
C GLU A 398 22.39 2.66 -7.87
N LYS A 399 22.41 3.94 -7.43
CA LYS A 399 22.66 5.09 -8.32
C LYS A 399 24.08 5.09 -8.91
N LYS A 400 25.09 4.75 -8.12
CA LYS A 400 26.49 4.71 -8.57
C LYS A 400 26.73 3.65 -9.66
N GLN A 401 26.10 2.48 -9.54
CA GLN A 401 26.18 1.45 -10.57
C GLN A 401 25.53 1.89 -11.89
N LEU A 402 24.49 2.74 -11.81
CA LEU A 402 23.80 3.27 -12.98
C LEU A 402 24.62 4.37 -13.69
N GLU A 403 25.20 5.31 -12.95
CA GLU A 403 26.05 6.37 -13.53
C GLU A 403 27.34 5.80 -14.12
N GLU A 404 28.02 4.87 -13.41
CA GLU A 404 29.17 4.15 -13.96
C GLU A 404 28.80 3.40 -15.25
N ALA A 405 27.59 2.84 -15.35
CA ALA A 405 27.12 2.17 -16.57
C ALA A 405 26.86 3.16 -17.72
N LYS A 406 26.29 4.34 -17.45
CA LYS A 406 26.03 5.38 -18.47
C LYS A 406 27.33 6.00 -18.99
N SER A 407 28.23 6.41 -18.10
CA SER A 407 29.57 6.91 -18.43
C SER A 407 30.32 5.91 -19.33
N ASN A 408 30.28 4.62 -18.97
CA ASN A 408 30.88 3.56 -19.77
C ASN A 408 30.27 3.44 -21.18
N LEU A 409 28.96 3.65 -21.35
CA LEU A 409 28.30 3.60 -22.66
C LEU A 409 28.66 4.80 -23.53
N LEU A 410 28.73 6.00 -22.95
CA LEU A 410 29.17 7.21 -23.67
C LEU A 410 30.59 7.07 -24.19
N MET A 411 31.52 6.64 -23.34
CA MET A 411 32.92 6.40 -23.71
C MET A 411 33.03 5.36 -24.83
N GLN A 412 32.24 4.28 -24.80
CA GLN A 412 32.20 3.28 -25.88
C GLN A 412 31.64 3.83 -27.18
N GLY A 413 30.57 4.65 -27.12
CA GLY A 413 29.97 5.28 -28.29
C GLY A 413 30.98 6.18 -29.02
N ILE A 414 31.69 7.02 -28.27
CA ILE A 414 32.78 7.87 -28.80
C ILE A 414 33.85 6.99 -29.44
N LEU A 415 34.40 6.02 -28.70
CA LEU A 415 35.47 5.15 -29.23
C LEU A 415 35.03 4.38 -30.49
N ARG A 416 33.77 3.92 -30.54
CA ARG A 416 33.21 3.20 -31.68
C ARG A 416 33.04 4.09 -32.90
N HIS A 417 32.58 5.33 -32.70
CA HIS A 417 32.44 6.31 -33.77
C HIS A 417 33.80 6.60 -34.41
N PHE A 418 34.81 6.91 -33.58
CA PHE A 418 36.16 7.20 -34.06
C PHE A 418 36.89 5.97 -34.63
N LYS A 419 36.64 4.77 -34.11
CA LYS A 419 37.21 3.52 -34.65
C LYS A 419 36.65 3.16 -36.04
N ASN A 420 35.40 3.55 -36.33
CA ASN A 420 34.79 3.33 -37.64
C ASN A 420 35.10 4.44 -38.66
N ASP A 421 35.75 5.52 -38.22
CA ASP A 421 36.26 6.56 -39.11
C ASP A 421 37.44 6.02 -39.92
N LYS A 422 37.32 6.05 -41.25
CA LYS A 422 38.33 5.56 -42.19
C LYS A 422 39.67 6.30 -42.06
N ASN A 423 39.68 7.48 -41.44
CA ASN A 423 40.90 8.27 -41.20
C ASN A 423 41.70 7.81 -39.97
N PHE A 424 41.17 6.90 -39.15
CA PHE A 424 41.84 6.34 -37.98
C PHE A 424 42.31 4.91 -38.27
N GLU A 425 43.52 4.74 -38.80
CA GLU A 425 44.14 3.42 -38.95
C GLU A 425 44.66 2.89 -37.60
N GLY A 426 44.18 1.70 -37.19
CA GLY A 426 44.66 0.92 -36.04
C GLY A 426 43.55 0.12 -35.33
N ASP A 427 43.73 -1.19 -35.16
CA ASP A 427 42.73 -2.07 -34.52
C ASP A 427 42.60 -1.88 -33.00
N THR A 428 43.58 -1.24 -32.36
CA THR A 428 43.66 -1.03 -30.90
C THR A 428 43.77 0.46 -30.53
N PRO A 429 42.93 0.96 -29.62
CA PRO A 429 43.09 2.31 -29.10
C PRO A 429 44.40 2.38 -28.30
N ASN A 430 45.36 3.10 -28.86
CA ASN A 430 46.70 3.32 -28.32
C ASN A 430 46.92 4.82 -28.06
N VAL A 431 48.11 5.19 -27.61
CA VAL A 431 48.41 6.59 -27.26
C VAL A 431 48.11 7.55 -28.42
N SER A 432 48.54 7.21 -29.64
CA SER A 432 48.32 8.04 -30.83
C SER A 432 46.87 8.07 -31.31
N PHE A 433 46.06 7.07 -31.00
CA PHE A 433 44.61 7.08 -31.26
C PHE A 433 43.92 8.11 -30.37
N ILE A 434 44.19 8.11 -29.07
CA ILE A 434 43.59 9.06 -28.11
C ILE A 434 44.07 10.49 -28.39
N THR A 435 45.35 10.68 -28.74
CA THR A 435 45.88 12.00 -29.11
C THR A 435 45.16 12.59 -30.34
N ARG A 436 44.89 11.77 -31.36
CA ARG A 436 44.16 12.24 -32.56
C ARG A 436 42.68 12.49 -32.27
N MET A 437 42.09 11.78 -31.31
CA MET A 437 40.73 12.10 -30.85
C MET A 437 40.71 13.46 -30.17
N PHE A 438 41.64 13.73 -29.25
CA PHE A 438 41.74 15.02 -28.58
C PHE A 438 41.78 16.18 -29.59
N GLU A 439 42.63 16.08 -30.61
CA GLU A 439 42.75 17.07 -31.70
C GLU A 439 41.47 17.26 -32.53
N ARG A 440 40.50 16.34 -32.44
CA ARG A 440 39.21 16.46 -33.11
C ARG A 440 38.15 17.10 -32.23
N PHE A 441 38.28 16.95 -30.91
CA PHE A 441 37.43 17.61 -29.93
C PHE A 441 37.85 19.07 -29.71
N ASP A 442 39.15 19.37 -29.78
CA ASP A 442 39.72 20.73 -29.73
C ASP A 442 39.48 21.45 -31.08
N ILE A 443 38.38 22.19 -31.18
CA ILE A 443 37.93 22.80 -32.45
C ILE A 443 38.67 24.11 -32.70
N ASP A 444 38.91 24.90 -31.67
CA ASP A 444 39.57 26.20 -31.78
C ASP A 444 41.10 26.15 -31.67
N GLY A 445 41.66 25.00 -31.26
CA GLY A 445 43.09 24.71 -31.23
C GLY A 445 43.81 25.25 -29.99
N ASP A 446 43.09 25.56 -28.92
CA ASP A 446 43.65 26.11 -27.69
C ASP A 446 44.28 25.04 -26.75
N ASN A 447 44.23 23.76 -27.15
CA ASN A 447 44.66 22.59 -26.39
C ASN A 447 43.84 22.32 -25.11
N LEU A 448 42.62 22.82 -25.05
CA LEU A 448 41.62 22.50 -24.03
C LEU A 448 40.35 22.05 -24.76
N ILE A 449 39.50 21.28 -24.09
CA ILE A 449 38.17 20.96 -24.60
C ILE A 449 37.16 21.62 -23.66
N SER A 450 36.43 22.59 -24.20
CA SER A 450 35.32 23.24 -23.52
C SER A 450 34.04 22.40 -23.57
N HIS A 451 33.07 22.75 -22.70
CA HIS A 451 31.74 22.13 -22.70
C HIS A 451 31.04 22.24 -24.06
N GLU A 452 31.17 23.38 -24.74
CA GLU A 452 30.61 23.63 -26.07
C GLU A 452 31.26 22.75 -27.16
N GLU A 453 32.58 22.57 -27.11
CA GLU A 453 33.33 21.73 -28.04
C GLU A 453 33.05 20.25 -27.83
N LEU A 454 32.97 19.83 -26.57
CA LEU A 454 32.55 18.49 -26.19
C LEU A 454 31.16 18.20 -26.76
N ARG A 455 30.20 19.12 -26.53
CA ARG A 455 28.83 19.04 -27.06
C ARG A 455 28.80 18.96 -28.59
N ALA A 456 29.52 19.85 -29.27
CA ALA A 456 29.55 19.91 -30.73
C ALA A 456 30.12 18.63 -31.35
N THR A 457 31.10 18.01 -30.70
CA THR A 457 31.78 16.83 -31.22
C THR A 457 31.02 15.54 -30.95
N ILE A 458 30.31 15.45 -29.83
CA ILE A 458 29.44 14.29 -29.54
C ILE A 458 28.07 14.39 -30.21
N GLN A 459 27.69 15.58 -30.69
CA GLN A 459 26.45 15.78 -31.42
C GLN A 459 26.46 15.01 -32.75
N GLY A 460 25.58 14.00 -32.85
CA GLY A 460 25.50 13.11 -34.01
C GLY A 460 26.26 11.80 -33.88
N ILE A 461 26.93 11.56 -32.74
CA ILE A 461 27.42 10.23 -32.38
C ILE A 461 26.22 9.37 -31.97
N ASP A 462 26.08 8.20 -32.59
CA ASP A 462 25.08 7.21 -32.22
C ASP A 462 25.58 6.42 -30.99
N PHE A 463 24.98 6.71 -29.84
CA PHE A 463 25.24 6.04 -28.57
C PHE A 463 24.40 4.77 -28.37
N GLY A 464 23.58 4.34 -29.35
CA GLY A 464 22.65 3.21 -29.21
C GLY A 464 21.25 3.65 -28.76
N ASN A 465 20.53 2.80 -28.03
CA ASN A 465 19.22 3.11 -27.41
C ASN A 465 19.36 3.86 -26.08
N LEU A 466 20.42 4.64 -25.89
CA LEU A 466 20.61 5.46 -24.70
C LEU A 466 19.65 6.67 -24.76
N GLU A 467 18.48 6.57 -24.12
CA GLU A 467 17.57 7.70 -23.90
C GLU A 467 18.19 8.64 -22.84
N MET A 468 19.03 9.55 -23.30
CA MET A 468 19.64 10.58 -22.46
C MET A 468 19.60 11.91 -23.21
N ASP A 469 19.30 12.98 -22.48
CA ASP A 469 19.37 14.33 -23.05
C ASP A 469 20.83 14.66 -23.40
N MET A 470 21.03 15.46 -24.44
CA MET A 470 22.37 15.84 -24.88
C MET A 470 23.12 16.61 -23.80
N ASP A 471 22.45 17.47 -23.03
CA ASP A 471 23.11 18.25 -21.99
C ASP A 471 23.51 17.36 -20.80
N ASP A 472 22.70 16.36 -20.46
CA ASP A 472 23.04 15.33 -19.47
C ASP A 472 24.26 14.50 -19.93
N ALA A 473 24.34 14.19 -21.23
CA ALA A 473 25.46 13.43 -21.80
C ALA A 473 26.78 14.20 -21.77
N VAL A 474 26.74 15.49 -22.07
CA VAL A 474 27.92 16.36 -21.97
C VAL A 474 28.35 16.47 -20.52
N GLN A 475 27.41 16.68 -19.60
CA GLN A 475 27.71 16.83 -18.17
C GLN A 475 28.33 15.56 -17.57
N GLU A 476 27.84 14.38 -17.95
CA GLU A 476 28.38 13.10 -17.50
C GLU A 476 29.80 12.88 -18.03
N LEU A 477 30.04 13.13 -19.32
CA LEU A 477 31.38 13.03 -19.92
C LEU A 477 32.35 14.02 -19.31
N MET A 478 31.90 15.24 -19.04
CA MET A 478 32.70 16.25 -18.38
C MET A 478 33.14 15.76 -17.00
N SER A 479 32.23 15.19 -16.22
CA SER A 479 32.53 14.70 -14.87
C SER A 479 33.55 13.54 -14.81
N GLU A 480 33.75 12.84 -15.93
CA GLU A 480 34.66 11.69 -16.03
C GLU A 480 35.99 12.02 -16.69
N LEU A 481 36.01 13.02 -17.57
CA LEU A 481 37.19 13.45 -18.30
C LEU A 481 37.91 14.63 -17.62
N ASP A 482 37.19 15.50 -16.90
CA ASP A 482 37.74 16.61 -16.11
C ASP A 482 38.17 16.09 -14.74
N ILE A 483 39.46 15.78 -14.60
CA ILE A 483 39.99 15.11 -13.39
C ILE A 483 40.29 16.12 -12.30
N ASP A 484 40.73 17.32 -12.67
CA ASP A 484 41.09 18.37 -11.72
C ASP A 484 39.92 19.30 -11.37
N GLY A 485 38.81 19.22 -12.11
CA GLY A 485 37.53 19.88 -11.84
C GLY A 485 37.52 21.35 -12.26
N ASP A 486 38.38 21.76 -13.19
CA ASP A 486 38.50 23.16 -13.64
C ASP A 486 37.46 23.56 -14.72
N GLN A 487 36.55 22.65 -15.06
CA GLN A 487 35.53 22.77 -16.11
C GLN A 487 36.10 22.85 -17.52
N LYS A 488 37.33 22.37 -17.72
CA LYS A 488 37.96 22.16 -19.01
C LYS A 488 38.63 20.80 -19.03
N ILE A 489 38.79 20.22 -20.21
CA ILE A 489 39.51 18.94 -20.34
C ILE A 489 40.81 19.22 -21.08
N ASP A 490 41.94 19.13 -20.39
CA ASP A 490 43.24 19.19 -21.01
C ASP A 490 43.69 17.85 -21.62
N ARG A 491 44.87 17.83 -22.24
CA ARG A 491 45.39 16.61 -22.88
C ARG A 491 45.64 15.47 -21.89
N ASP A 492 46.13 15.76 -20.69
CA ASP A 492 46.48 14.75 -19.70
C ASP A 492 45.21 14.17 -19.04
N ASP A 493 44.20 15.02 -18.83
CA ASP A 493 42.87 14.68 -18.34
C ASP A 493 42.11 13.81 -19.33
N PHE A 494 42.02 14.23 -20.59
CA PHE A 494 41.41 13.45 -21.66
C PHE A 494 42.12 12.10 -21.84
N PHE A 495 43.45 12.11 -21.80
CA PHE A 495 44.23 10.90 -21.96
C PHE A 495 44.04 9.92 -20.80
N SER A 496 44.05 10.42 -19.57
CA SER A 496 43.88 9.62 -18.36
C SER A 496 42.49 9.02 -18.28
N GLY A 497 41.45 9.79 -18.61
CA GLY A 497 40.06 9.32 -18.67
C GLY A 497 39.86 8.17 -19.66
N PHE A 498 40.31 8.33 -20.91
CA PHE A 498 40.20 7.26 -21.91
C PHE A 498 41.17 6.10 -21.67
N ALA A 499 42.38 6.33 -21.14
CA ALA A 499 43.35 5.26 -20.85
C ALA A 499 42.86 4.34 -19.72
N LYS A 500 42.22 4.91 -18.68
CA LYS A 500 41.53 4.16 -17.62
C LYS A 500 40.47 3.24 -18.24
N PHE A 501 39.67 3.77 -19.15
CA PHE A 501 38.60 3.03 -19.84
C PHE A 501 39.14 1.90 -20.73
N ILE A 502 40.22 2.13 -21.49
CA ILE A 502 40.82 1.13 -22.40
C ILE A 502 41.47 -0.03 -21.63
N LYS A 503 42.06 0.26 -20.46
CA LYS A 503 42.69 -0.75 -19.60
C LYS A 503 41.67 -1.76 -19.05
N ASP A 504 40.45 -1.30 -18.77
CA ASP A 504 39.34 -2.14 -18.30
C ASP A 504 38.63 -2.89 -19.46
N ALA A 505 38.73 -2.38 -20.69
CA ALA A 505 38.12 -2.95 -21.90
C ALA A 505 38.76 -4.25 -22.44
N HIS A 506 39.85 -4.76 -21.83
CA HIS A 506 40.41 -6.09 -22.15
C HIS A 506 39.63 -7.26 -21.53
N VAL A 507 38.55 -6.99 -20.81
CA VAL A 507 37.52 -7.98 -20.49
C VAL A 507 36.55 -8.05 -21.67
N LYS A 508 36.61 -9.16 -22.44
CA LYS A 508 35.71 -9.59 -23.53
C LYS A 508 34.73 -8.52 -24.06
N ALA A 509 34.92 -8.13 -25.32
CA ALA A 509 34.02 -7.26 -26.10
C ALA A 509 32.54 -7.41 -25.70
N PRO A 510 31.87 -6.35 -25.23
CA PRO A 510 30.54 -6.41 -24.65
C PRO A 510 29.46 -6.42 -25.74
N LYS A 511 29.59 -7.27 -26.77
CA LYS A 511 28.46 -7.52 -27.67
C LYS A 511 27.34 -8.31 -26.98
N GLU A 512 27.65 -9.01 -25.89
CA GLU A 512 26.67 -9.66 -24.99
C GLU A 512 26.24 -8.72 -23.85
N LYS A 513 27.14 -7.92 -23.26
CA LYS A 513 26.81 -7.05 -22.12
C LYS A 513 26.03 -5.77 -22.47
N VAL A 514 26.20 -5.19 -23.66
CA VAL A 514 25.43 -3.98 -24.06
C VAL A 514 23.97 -4.32 -24.38
N LYS A 515 23.70 -5.52 -24.91
CA LYS A 515 22.33 -6.05 -24.93
C LYS A 515 21.80 -6.26 -23.51
N GLU A 516 22.56 -6.87 -22.60
CA GLU A 516 22.16 -7.04 -21.19
C GLU A 516 21.99 -5.75 -20.38
N VAL A 517 22.43 -4.57 -20.85
CA VAL A 517 22.29 -3.29 -20.12
C VAL A 517 21.17 -2.41 -20.70
N GLU A 518 20.96 -2.42 -22.02
CA GLU A 518 19.77 -1.81 -22.65
C GLU A 518 18.53 -2.71 -22.54
N GLU A 519 18.68 -4.03 -22.79
CA GLU A 519 17.77 -5.02 -22.24
C GLU A 519 17.82 -4.81 -20.74
N GLY A 520 18.91 -4.80 -19.99
CA GLY A 520 18.89 -4.54 -18.53
C GLY A 520 18.09 -3.34 -18.00
N ALA A 521 18.00 -2.18 -18.67
CA ALA A 521 17.20 -1.02 -18.24
C ALA A 521 15.74 -1.11 -18.70
N ILE A 522 15.49 -1.57 -19.94
CA ILE A 522 14.15 -1.85 -20.48
C ILE A 522 13.58 -3.12 -19.83
N GLU A 523 14.39 -4.14 -19.59
CA GLU A 523 14.30 -5.33 -18.75
C GLU A 523 14.19 -4.91 -17.30
N ASN A 524 14.85 -3.90 -16.75
CA ASN A 524 14.58 -3.51 -15.34
C ASN A 524 13.18 -2.90 -15.22
N LYS A 525 12.76 -2.05 -16.17
CA LYS A 525 11.37 -1.59 -16.23
C LYS A 525 10.39 -2.71 -16.60
N ALA A 526 10.75 -3.62 -17.51
CA ALA A 526 9.91 -4.72 -17.98
C ALA A 526 9.89 -5.91 -17.00
N LYS A 527 10.92 -6.07 -16.17
CA LYS A 527 11.06 -7.02 -15.06
C LYS A 527 10.43 -6.45 -13.82
N ALA A 528 10.48 -5.12 -13.60
CA ALA A 528 9.63 -4.45 -12.63
C ALA A 528 8.16 -4.56 -13.05
N ALA A 529 7.83 -4.35 -14.33
CA ALA A 529 6.48 -4.50 -14.87
C ALA A 529 6.03 -5.97 -14.87
N CYS A 530 6.91 -6.92 -15.20
CA CYS A 530 6.65 -8.35 -15.14
C CYS A 530 6.50 -8.81 -13.70
N LYS A 531 7.31 -8.31 -12.77
CA LYS A 531 7.17 -8.54 -11.32
C LYS A 531 5.86 -7.95 -10.81
N ALA A 532 5.51 -6.73 -11.20
CA ALA A 532 4.25 -6.09 -10.86
C ALA A 532 3.06 -6.89 -11.39
N ALA A 533 3.10 -7.27 -12.67
CA ALA A 533 2.08 -8.09 -13.31
C ALA A 533 1.97 -9.47 -12.65
N LEU A 534 3.09 -10.13 -12.34
CA LEU A 534 3.10 -11.43 -11.68
C LEU A 534 2.54 -11.34 -10.26
N LEU A 535 2.91 -10.31 -9.50
CA LEU A 535 2.35 -10.06 -8.17
C LEU A 535 0.84 -9.78 -8.24
N LEU A 536 0.39 -8.97 -9.19
CA LEU A 536 -1.03 -8.70 -9.41
C LEU A 536 -1.79 -9.96 -9.82
N VAL A 537 -1.29 -10.73 -10.79
CA VAL A 537 -1.91 -11.97 -11.24
C VAL A 537 -1.95 -13.00 -10.12
N LEU A 538 -0.85 -13.17 -9.38
CA LEU A 538 -0.78 -14.11 -8.26
C LEU A 538 -1.73 -13.69 -7.14
N GLY A 539 -1.77 -12.40 -6.79
CA GLY A 539 -2.70 -11.85 -5.80
C GLY A 539 -4.17 -12.00 -6.21
N ILE A 540 -4.53 -11.59 -7.43
CA ILE A 540 -5.90 -11.74 -7.96
C ILE A 540 -6.30 -13.22 -8.05
N SER A 541 -5.41 -14.09 -8.49
CA SER A 541 -5.67 -15.54 -8.57
C SER A 541 -5.91 -16.13 -7.18
N LEU A 542 -5.09 -15.73 -6.19
CA LEU A 542 -5.24 -16.18 -4.81
C LEU A 542 -6.57 -15.70 -4.20
N LEU A 543 -6.91 -14.43 -4.39
CA LEU A 543 -8.20 -13.86 -3.96
C LEU A 543 -9.37 -14.59 -4.61
N SER A 544 -9.30 -14.84 -5.91
CA SER A 544 -10.36 -15.50 -6.67
C SER A 544 -10.57 -16.96 -6.25
N LEU A 545 -9.47 -17.70 -6.05
CA LEU A 545 -9.50 -19.12 -5.70
C LEU A 545 -9.99 -19.35 -4.27
N LEU A 546 -9.65 -18.44 -3.35
CA LEU A 546 -9.99 -18.53 -1.93
C LEU A 546 -11.32 -17.85 -1.56
N ALA A 547 -11.91 -17.06 -2.46
CA ALA A 547 -13.19 -16.41 -2.23
C ALA A 547 -14.31 -17.44 -1.96
N GLU A 548 -14.48 -18.43 -2.84
CA GLU A 548 -15.54 -19.43 -2.68
C GLU A 548 -15.37 -20.28 -1.41
N PRO A 549 -14.16 -20.82 -1.09
CA PRO A 549 -13.94 -21.54 0.17
C PRO A 549 -14.21 -20.73 1.42
N LEU A 550 -13.86 -19.44 1.42
CA LEU A 550 -14.16 -18.58 2.54
C LEU A 550 -15.68 -18.41 2.72
N VAL A 551 -16.41 -18.12 1.64
CA VAL A 551 -17.86 -17.98 1.70
C VAL A 551 -18.52 -19.26 2.21
N GLU A 552 -18.10 -20.44 1.70
CA GLU A 552 -18.61 -21.74 2.11
C GLU A 552 -18.41 -21.97 3.63
N VAL A 553 -17.21 -21.71 4.14
CA VAL A 553 -16.91 -21.90 5.57
C VAL A 553 -17.68 -20.90 6.43
N VAL A 554 -17.86 -19.65 5.98
CA VAL A 554 -18.69 -18.68 6.69
C VAL A 554 -20.15 -19.14 6.78
N GLN A 555 -20.70 -19.73 5.71
CA GLN A 555 -22.04 -20.32 5.74
C GLN A 555 -22.14 -21.50 6.70
N ASN A 556 -21.17 -22.42 6.66
CA ASN A 556 -21.14 -23.57 7.56
C ASN A 556 -21.01 -23.16 9.03
N PHE A 557 -20.19 -22.13 9.31
CA PHE A 557 -20.10 -21.51 10.62
C PHE A 557 -21.43 -20.88 11.04
N SER A 558 -22.05 -20.09 10.16
CA SER A 558 -23.35 -19.43 10.35
C SER A 558 -24.44 -20.44 10.74
N SER A 559 -24.60 -21.50 9.96
CA SER A 559 -25.57 -22.57 10.20
C SER A 559 -25.30 -23.32 11.51
N SER A 560 -24.03 -23.58 11.82
CA SER A 560 -23.64 -24.24 13.08
C SER A 560 -23.81 -23.36 14.32
N ALA A 561 -23.60 -22.05 14.18
CA ALA A 561 -23.76 -21.07 15.25
C ALA A 561 -25.22 -20.62 15.44
N ASN A 562 -26.10 -20.94 14.49
CA ASN A 562 -27.46 -20.40 14.39
C ASN A 562 -27.47 -18.85 14.37
N ILE A 563 -26.55 -18.27 13.60
CA ILE A 563 -26.40 -16.82 13.41
C ILE A 563 -26.39 -16.57 11.90
N PRO A 564 -27.18 -15.64 11.34
CA PRO A 564 -27.18 -15.39 9.90
C PRO A 564 -25.79 -15.03 9.37
N SER A 565 -25.43 -15.54 8.19
CA SER A 565 -24.11 -15.39 7.56
C SER A 565 -23.74 -13.93 7.31
N PHE A 566 -24.72 -13.04 7.13
CA PHE A 566 -24.52 -11.60 7.12
C PHE A 566 -23.77 -11.10 8.37
N PHE A 567 -24.18 -11.48 9.59
CA PHE A 567 -23.57 -10.97 10.82
C PHE A 567 -22.13 -11.48 10.99
N VAL A 568 -21.90 -12.74 10.62
CA VAL A 568 -20.57 -13.35 10.65
C VAL A 568 -19.64 -12.60 9.69
N SER A 569 -20.09 -12.41 8.45
CA SER A 569 -19.31 -11.73 7.42
C SER A 569 -19.12 -10.24 7.69
N PHE A 570 -20.13 -9.55 8.24
CA PHE A 570 -20.05 -8.14 8.61
C PHE A 570 -18.99 -7.86 9.68
N VAL A 571 -18.77 -8.80 10.60
CA VAL A 571 -17.82 -8.62 11.70
C VAL A 571 -16.45 -9.20 11.39
N LEU A 572 -16.36 -10.46 10.95
CA LEU A 572 -15.08 -11.15 10.82
C LEU A 572 -14.32 -10.70 9.56
N LEU A 573 -14.98 -10.71 8.39
CA LEU A 573 -14.27 -10.52 7.14
C LEU A 573 -13.62 -9.12 7.00
N PRO A 574 -14.28 -8.00 7.38
CA PRO A 574 -13.66 -6.68 7.34
C PRO A 574 -12.42 -6.54 8.20
N VAL A 575 -12.32 -7.26 9.32
CA VAL A 575 -11.14 -7.20 10.19
C VAL A 575 -9.91 -7.65 9.42
N ALA A 576 -10.02 -8.71 8.62
CA ALA A 576 -8.93 -9.22 7.80
C ALA A 576 -8.69 -8.38 6.55
N THR A 577 -9.73 -8.15 5.73
CA THR A 577 -9.63 -7.47 4.43
C THR A 577 -9.31 -5.99 4.53
N ASN A 578 -9.52 -5.37 5.70
CA ASN A 578 -9.16 -3.98 5.94
C ASN A 578 -8.08 -3.82 7.02
N SER A 579 -7.48 -4.92 7.53
CA SER A 579 -6.45 -4.87 8.58
C SER A 579 -5.27 -3.99 8.21
N ARG A 580 -4.72 -4.14 6.99
CA ARG A 580 -3.58 -3.36 6.51
C ARG A 580 -3.92 -1.88 6.45
N ARG A 581 -5.07 -1.53 5.87
CA ARG A 581 -5.56 -0.13 5.78
C ARG A 581 -5.78 0.46 7.16
N ALA A 582 -6.40 -0.30 8.06
CA ALA A 582 -6.60 0.12 9.43
C ALA A 582 -5.28 0.39 10.16
N VAL A 583 -4.31 -0.53 10.08
CA VAL A 583 -3.01 -0.38 10.75
C VAL A 583 -2.22 0.80 10.17
N THR A 584 -2.19 0.96 8.84
CA THR A 584 -1.49 2.07 8.18
C THR A 584 -2.14 3.42 8.49
N ALA A 585 -3.46 3.51 8.47
CA ALA A 585 -4.21 4.70 8.86
C ALA A 585 -3.96 5.05 10.34
N ILE A 586 -4.14 4.10 11.26
CA ILE A 586 -3.93 4.33 12.69
C ILE A 586 -2.48 4.72 12.99
N SER A 587 -1.51 4.06 12.36
CA SER A 587 -0.09 4.41 12.52
C SER A 587 0.20 5.81 11.98
N SER A 588 -0.38 6.20 10.86
CA SER A 588 -0.17 7.52 10.25
C SER A 588 -0.83 8.64 11.04
N ALA A 589 -2.04 8.41 11.55
CA ALA A 589 -2.73 9.31 12.47
C ALA A 589 -1.99 9.42 13.81
N SER A 590 -1.38 8.34 14.31
CA SER A 590 -0.65 8.36 15.59
C SER A 590 0.59 9.28 15.59
N ARG A 591 1.04 9.72 14.41
CA ARG A 591 2.09 10.74 14.25
C ARG A 591 1.64 12.14 14.68
N LYS A 592 0.34 12.34 14.95
CA LYS A 592 -0.24 13.60 15.45
C LYS A 592 0.06 14.83 14.58
N ASN A 593 0.44 14.65 13.32
CA ASN A 593 0.60 15.75 12.38
C ASN A 593 -0.78 16.06 11.75
N PRO A 594 -1.25 17.32 11.78
CA PRO A 594 -2.54 17.69 11.18
C PRO A 594 -2.63 17.34 9.68
N ARG A 595 -1.54 17.48 8.91
CA ARG A 595 -1.55 17.16 7.48
C ARG A 595 -1.67 15.66 7.25
N THR A 596 -0.86 14.85 7.93
CA THR A 596 -0.91 13.38 7.79
C THR A 596 -2.24 12.82 8.28
N THR A 597 -2.76 13.33 9.40
CA THR A 597 -4.04 12.88 9.95
C THR A 597 -5.19 13.25 9.02
N SER A 598 -5.14 14.44 8.41
CA SER A 598 -6.14 14.84 7.44
C SER A 598 -6.09 14.01 6.17
N LEU A 599 -4.89 13.71 5.66
CA LEU A 599 -4.69 12.79 4.54
C LEU A 599 -5.26 11.41 4.86
N THR A 600 -4.87 10.82 5.99
CA THR A 600 -5.38 9.53 6.44
C THR A 600 -6.90 9.49 6.52
N ILE A 601 -7.54 10.54 7.06
CA ILE A 601 -9.01 10.60 7.12
C ILE A 601 -9.61 10.72 5.71
N SER A 602 -8.99 11.47 4.80
CA SER A 602 -9.43 11.56 3.41
C SER A 602 -9.30 10.24 2.65
N GLU A 603 -8.24 9.46 2.92
CA GLU A 603 -8.05 8.10 2.36
C GLU A 603 -9.13 7.13 2.84
N ILE A 604 -9.55 7.23 4.10
CA ILE A 604 -10.68 6.44 4.62
C ILE A 604 -11.95 6.77 3.81
N TYR A 605 -12.24 8.04 3.52
CA TYR A 605 -13.41 8.43 2.74
C TYR A 605 -13.34 7.98 1.28
N ALA A 606 -12.17 8.08 0.66
CA ALA A 606 -11.94 7.56 -0.70
C ALA A 606 -12.11 6.03 -0.76
N SER A 607 -11.56 5.30 0.20
CA SER A 607 -11.73 3.84 0.29
C SER A 607 -13.20 3.46 0.47
N VAL A 608 -13.95 4.18 1.30
CA VAL A 608 -15.38 3.92 1.49
C VAL A 608 -16.17 4.19 0.21
N PHE A 609 -15.87 5.29 -0.50
CA PHE A 609 -16.47 5.58 -1.81
C PHE A 609 -16.23 4.43 -2.79
N MET A 610 -14.99 3.97 -2.90
CA MET A 610 -14.59 2.92 -3.84
C MET A 610 -15.23 1.57 -3.50
N ASN A 611 -15.20 1.16 -2.23
CA ASN A 611 -15.84 -0.07 -1.77
C ASN A 611 -17.34 -0.04 -2.10
N ASN A 612 -18.02 1.05 -1.75
CA ASN A 612 -19.44 1.23 -2.00
C ASN A 612 -19.81 1.15 -3.49
N VAL A 613 -19.10 1.89 -4.35
CA VAL A 613 -19.43 1.97 -5.77
C VAL A 613 -19.10 0.66 -6.49
N LEU A 614 -17.90 0.10 -6.30
CA LEU A 614 -17.51 -1.15 -6.96
C LEU A 614 -18.28 -2.35 -6.43
N GLY A 615 -18.49 -2.42 -5.11
CA GLY A 615 -19.29 -3.47 -4.49
C GLY A 615 -20.75 -3.46 -4.97
N LEU A 616 -21.36 -2.27 -5.13
CA LEU A 616 -22.70 -2.16 -5.67
C LEU A 616 -22.75 -2.50 -7.17
N ILE A 617 -21.75 -2.10 -7.97
CA ILE A 617 -21.64 -2.52 -9.37
C ILE A 617 -21.58 -4.05 -9.47
N ALA A 618 -20.75 -4.70 -8.65
CA ALA A 618 -20.64 -6.16 -8.59
C ALA A 618 -21.98 -6.81 -8.20
N LEU A 619 -22.64 -6.31 -7.16
CA LEU A 619 -23.93 -6.81 -6.69
C LEU A 619 -25.01 -6.69 -7.77
N LEU A 620 -25.22 -5.49 -8.32
CA LEU A 620 -26.24 -5.25 -9.35
C LEU A 620 -25.97 -6.03 -10.63
N SER A 621 -24.69 -6.21 -11.00
CA SER A 621 -24.31 -7.02 -12.15
C SER A 621 -24.69 -8.49 -11.98
N ILE A 622 -24.45 -9.05 -10.79
CA ILE A 622 -24.81 -10.44 -10.47
C ILE A 622 -26.34 -10.60 -10.37
N VAL A 623 -27.02 -9.69 -9.65
CA VAL A 623 -28.48 -9.71 -9.51
C VAL A 623 -29.16 -9.69 -10.88
N TYR A 624 -28.71 -8.81 -11.79
CA TYR A 624 -29.24 -8.72 -13.14
C TYR A 624 -28.87 -9.93 -14.00
N ALA A 625 -27.59 -10.35 -14.02
CA ALA A 625 -27.12 -11.41 -14.90
C ALA A 625 -27.64 -12.81 -14.53
N ARG A 626 -27.89 -13.04 -13.24
CA ARG A 626 -28.37 -14.32 -12.70
C ARG A 626 -29.86 -14.31 -12.36
N ASP A 627 -30.53 -13.16 -12.51
CA ASP A 627 -31.95 -12.98 -12.19
C ASP A 627 -32.24 -13.46 -10.76
N LEU A 628 -31.53 -12.86 -9.80
CA LEU A 628 -31.67 -13.12 -8.37
C LEU A 628 -32.73 -12.21 -7.75
N GLU A 629 -33.37 -12.68 -6.69
CA GLU A 629 -34.28 -11.84 -5.91
C GLU A 629 -33.50 -10.79 -5.08
N TRP A 630 -34.06 -9.58 -4.98
CA TRP A 630 -33.50 -8.53 -4.15
C TRP A 630 -33.96 -8.70 -2.70
N ASN A 631 -33.12 -9.30 -1.87
CA ASN A 631 -33.37 -9.56 -0.44
C ASN A 631 -32.22 -8.99 0.42
N PHE A 632 -31.72 -7.80 0.05
CA PHE A 632 -30.55 -7.16 0.66
C PHE A 632 -30.85 -5.73 1.18
N SER A 633 -32.14 -5.39 1.32
CA SER A 633 -32.61 -4.04 1.60
C SER A 633 -32.12 -3.53 2.96
N SER A 634 -32.18 -4.34 4.00
CA SER A 634 -31.78 -3.89 5.34
C SER A 634 -30.26 -3.71 5.44
N GLU A 635 -29.50 -4.59 4.77
CA GLU A 635 -28.04 -4.57 4.70
C GLU A 635 -27.53 -3.37 3.90
N VAL A 636 -28.18 -3.05 2.78
CA VAL A 636 -27.87 -1.86 1.98
C VAL A 636 -28.28 -0.58 2.71
N LEU A 637 -29.39 -0.59 3.46
CA LEU A 637 -29.81 0.59 4.22
C LEU A 637 -28.76 1.03 5.24
N ILE A 638 -28.08 0.10 5.93
CA ILE A 638 -27.08 0.52 6.92
C ILE A 638 -25.85 1.17 6.28
N ILE A 639 -25.49 0.80 5.04
CA ILE A 639 -24.43 1.48 4.28
C ILE A 639 -24.86 2.93 4.06
N LEU A 640 -26.08 3.14 3.58
CA LEU A 640 -26.66 4.45 3.33
C LEU A 640 -26.70 5.29 4.62
N LEU A 641 -27.19 4.73 5.73
CA LEU A 641 -27.33 5.44 6.99
C LEU A 641 -25.98 5.88 7.57
N ILE A 642 -25.01 4.97 7.63
CA ILE A 642 -23.70 5.27 8.21
C ILE A 642 -22.91 6.23 7.33
N CYS A 643 -22.94 6.05 6.00
CA CYS A 643 -22.30 6.98 5.07
C CYS A 643 -22.93 8.38 5.15
N LEU A 644 -24.25 8.47 5.30
CA LEU A 644 -24.94 9.75 5.41
C LEU A 644 -24.60 10.45 6.74
N ILE A 645 -24.68 9.74 7.86
CA ILE A 645 -24.38 10.32 9.19
C ILE A 645 -22.93 10.81 9.25
N MET A 646 -21.97 9.93 8.94
CA MET A 646 -20.56 10.25 9.02
C MET A 646 -20.14 11.25 7.93
N GLY A 647 -20.69 11.10 6.73
CA GLY A 647 -20.47 12.03 5.63
C GLY A 647 -20.94 13.44 5.96
N LEU A 648 -22.14 13.62 6.50
CA LEU A 648 -22.66 14.95 6.87
C LEU A 648 -21.83 15.58 7.99
N ILE A 649 -21.49 14.79 9.03
CA ILE A 649 -20.64 15.26 10.13
C ILE A 649 -19.31 15.81 9.59
N SER A 650 -18.67 15.09 8.67
CA SER A 650 -17.35 15.45 8.12
C SER A 650 -17.38 16.46 6.98
N SER A 651 -18.52 16.61 6.29
CA SER A 651 -18.71 17.59 5.21
C SER A 651 -18.82 19.03 5.71
N PHE A 652 -19.33 19.22 6.93
CA PHE A 652 -19.57 20.53 7.54
C PHE A 652 -18.62 20.87 8.69
N ARG A 653 -17.74 19.94 9.08
CA ARG A 653 -16.77 20.15 10.16
C ARG A 653 -15.37 19.80 9.71
N THR A 654 -14.43 20.67 10.05
CA THR A 654 -12.98 20.44 9.92
C THR A 654 -12.33 20.10 11.26
N ARG A 655 -13.04 20.29 12.38
CA ARG A 655 -12.57 19.98 13.73
C ARG A 655 -13.36 18.80 14.30
N PHE A 656 -12.65 17.73 14.64
CA PHE A 656 -13.21 16.48 15.17
C PHE A 656 -12.79 16.28 16.63
N PRO A 657 -13.62 16.68 17.61
CA PRO A 657 -13.33 16.45 19.02
C PRO A 657 -13.45 14.98 19.39
N ILE A 658 -12.76 14.56 20.46
CA ILE A 658 -12.70 13.14 20.87
C ILE A 658 -14.09 12.52 21.12
N TRP A 659 -15.10 13.23 21.63
CA TRP A 659 -16.42 12.60 21.83
C TRP A 659 -17.04 12.07 20.53
N LEU A 660 -16.65 12.61 19.38
CA LEU A 660 -17.16 12.18 18.10
C LEU A 660 -16.67 10.77 17.74
N SER A 661 -15.50 10.34 18.24
CA SER A 661 -15.06 8.96 18.10
C SER A 661 -15.89 7.98 18.95
N LEU A 662 -16.41 8.42 20.10
CA LEU A 662 -17.34 7.61 20.90
C LEU A 662 -18.65 7.34 20.15
N ILE A 663 -19.16 8.36 19.45
CA ILE A 663 -20.33 8.20 18.57
C ILE A 663 -20.01 7.26 17.43
N ALA A 664 -18.86 7.44 16.77
CA ALA A 664 -18.42 6.56 15.70
C ALA A 664 -18.37 5.09 16.18
N TYR A 665 -17.72 4.80 17.31
CA TYR A 665 -17.70 3.44 17.86
C TYR A 665 -19.08 2.88 18.22
N LEU A 666 -19.99 3.72 18.73
CA LEU A 666 -21.35 3.28 19.05
C LEU A 666 -22.16 2.93 17.79
N LEU A 667 -21.89 3.59 16.66
CA LEU A 667 -22.57 3.32 15.40
C LEU A 667 -22.29 1.89 14.86
N TYR A 668 -21.15 1.27 15.19
CA TYR A 668 -20.84 -0.09 14.73
C TYR A 668 -21.83 -1.14 15.27
N PRO A 669 -21.97 -1.36 16.61
CA PRO A 669 -22.95 -2.31 17.13
C PRO A 669 -24.39 -1.86 16.89
N MET A 670 -24.66 -0.55 16.79
CA MET A 670 -25.99 -0.06 16.41
C MET A 670 -26.38 -0.45 14.98
N SER A 671 -25.41 -0.52 14.06
CA SER A 671 -25.67 -0.99 12.68
C SER A 671 -26.16 -2.43 12.68
N LEU A 672 -25.49 -3.31 13.45
CA LEU A 672 -25.93 -4.70 13.60
C LEU A 672 -27.31 -4.81 14.26
N LEU A 673 -27.57 -4.01 15.29
CA LEU A 673 -28.88 -3.98 15.95
C LEU A 673 -29.98 -3.54 15.00
N ILE A 674 -29.73 -2.53 14.15
CA ILE A 674 -30.69 -2.05 13.15
C ILE A 674 -31.02 -3.16 12.15
N VAL A 675 -30.01 -3.84 11.58
CA VAL A 675 -30.25 -4.96 10.65
C VAL A 675 -31.03 -6.08 11.34
N TYR A 676 -30.66 -6.45 12.58
CA TYR A 676 -31.38 -7.46 13.35
C TYR A 676 -32.86 -7.10 13.55
N ILE A 677 -33.17 -5.86 13.93
CA ILE A 677 -34.55 -5.41 14.10
C ILE A 677 -35.31 -5.44 12.75
N LEU A 678 -34.68 -4.96 11.68
CA LEU A 678 -35.32 -4.92 10.37
C LEU A 678 -35.62 -6.32 9.83
N ASN A 679 -34.66 -7.25 9.92
CA ASN A 679 -34.83 -8.61 9.43
C ASN A 679 -35.72 -9.46 10.35
N SER A 680 -35.50 -9.42 11.66
CA SER A 680 -36.18 -10.34 12.60
C SER A 680 -37.51 -9.83 13.16
N VAL A 681 -37.74 -8.52 13.19
CA VAL A 681 -38.98 -7.93 13.75
C VAL A 681 -39.88 -7.38 12.65
N LEU A 682 -39.30 -6.76 11.63
CA LEU A 682 -40.05 -6.09 10.56
C LEU A 682 -40.13 -6.92 9.27
N GLU A 683 -39.47 -8.08 9.22
CA GLU A 683 -39.38 -8.96 8.03
C GLU A 683 -39.03 -8.19 6.76
N TRP A 684 -38.18 -7.16 6.91
CA TRP A 684 -37.81 -6.28 5.83
C TRP A 684 -36.49 -6.75 5.20
N HIS A 685 -36.65 -7.61 4.21
CA HIS A 685 -35.57 -8.14 3.38
C HIS A 685 -35.25 -7.24 2.19
#